data_AF-F9D3Z1-F1
#
_entry.id   AF-F9D3Z1-F1
#
_cell.length_a   1.000
_cell.length_b   1.000
_cell.length_c   1.000
_cell.angle_alpha   90.00
_cell.angle_beta   90.00
_cell.angle_gamma   90.00
#
_symmetry.space_group_name_H-M   'P 1'
#
loop_
_entity.id
_entity.type
_entity.pdbx_description
1 polymer ?
#
loop_
_entity_poly.entity_id
_entity_poly.type
_entity_poly.pdbx_seq_one_letter_code
_entity_poly.pdbx_strand_id
1 'polypeptide(L)'
;MKEKELRQIYITEYRRNLSEKPIRFQVDGTWYTPNEIAENETLFVNFIKQETISYEYYYYYDSKTTTSTNINFSTIEKAIDSSFTYQQRLKTLQTNIGQSLRSFSELEFELSELNSLKCSELMQKVNLQECREYSVLKLEPMIELFLLRGYIDENFYDYISYFYENMISQNDWNFVLGVKLNRKVSFDTHLDNVENCVAEIPDYAYKTKAILNIWILHYLSNSGKYDQKMRQVVKTIMRNKSWDFLAQYYNTFKDDADGVFSYLFSQKTNFWEVFIGYTGEYQSILLEIWIRYAEIDKSTANSQKWIAANYPYFSSLLPKVGREYLQNLVNVHKYQFVELNKESEELLDTIVKTNSYEFNQKNILLIANYLLKKEIPTPSLNLTLVYETNNDTFIKNAINHITVCLKNIFSEPASKEESPESIIGLIENESIDEETKKSYLRNQSNSISLSEIEDEKNKEFAVKQFLIAPTWNEIYEYYLLKGNSVTEELMRFIENFIGNLINLPFSSKEIEKELLHCLIATDSLPINVFREILPVFKRWRFGGTDLSKLPHDKMELLLRNSMLKYNEFNTKQLLPFGDKFFAQYLLSQKSEYLKTPSDISYSKELVSILFSSTGLTIKEKSLLIPCVQENHLEDNQDLAEQIVIVLQQEGVDLDYAVLCEILANSKQIEEKIHVINQTILKKDDITEEEIDTFLKTLPEPYCVIAKRGKNPAIPKKDYSMQLVEILDKINYISSFTPEKDIIRIYTKKTK
;
A
#
# COMPACT_ATOMS: atom_id res chain seq x y z
N MET A 1 -59.11 50.99 -6.70
CA MET A 1 -57.84 51.60 -7.17
C MET A 1 -56.81 51.42 -6.06
N LYS A 2 -55.74 50.66 -6.31
CA LYS A 2 -54.64 50.45 -5.36
C LYS A 2 -53.65 51.62 -5.44
N GLU A 3 -52.82 51.80 -4.42
CA GLU A 3 -51.82 52.89 -4.40
C GLU A 3 -50.84 52.81 -5.59
N LYS A 4 -50.42 51.60 -5.97
CA LYS A 4 -49.62 51.35 -7.18
C LYS A 4 -50.33 51.82 -8.45
N GLU A 5 -51.62 51.50 -8.60
CA GLU A 5 -52.41 51.91 -9.76
C GLU A 5 -52.55 53.44 -9.83
N LEU A 6 -52.72 54.09 -8.66
CA LEU A 6 -52.68 55.55 -8.59
C LEU A 6 -51.32 56.07 -9.06
N ARG A 7 -50.19 55.55 -8.56
CA ARG A 7 -48.85 55.95 -9.02
C ARG A 7 -48.66 55.75 -10.53
N GLN A 8 -49.12 54.63 -11.09
CA GLN A 8 -49.05 54.36 -12.53
C GLN A 8 -49.80 55.40 -13.38
N ILE A 9 -50.95 55.89 -12.91
CA ILE A 9 -51.72 56.94 -13.60
C ILE A 9 -50.87 58.21 -13.73
N TYR A 10 -50.23 58.65 -12.63
CA TYR A 10 -49.38 59.85 -12.62
C TYR A 10 -48.12 59.68 -13.47
N ILE A 11 -47.45 58.53 -13.42
CA ILE A 11 -46.29 58.25 -14.29
C ILE A 11 -46.71 58.23 -15.76
N THR A 12 -47.91 57.72 -16.07
CA THR A 12 -48.41 57.67 -17.45
C THR A 12 -48.65 59.08 -18.01
N GLU A 13 -49.18 60.01 -17.21
CA GLU A 13 -49.31 61.40 -17.65
C GLU A 13 -47.97 62.11 -17.83
N TYR A 14 -46.95 61.77 -17.02
CA TYR A 14 -45.58 62.22 -17.30
C TYR A 14 -45.12 61.75 -18.69
N ARG A 15 -45.36 60.48 -19.05
CA ARG A 15 -45.00 59.95 -20.37
C ARG A 15 -45.76 60.62 -21.52
N ARG A 16 -46.97 61.12 -21.29
CA ARG A 16 -47.77 61.83 -22.31
C ARG A 16 -47.32 63.26 -22.54
N ASN A 17 -46.75 63.91 -21.54
CA ASN A 17 -46.24 65.28 -21.64
C ASN A 17 -44.80 65.35 -22.19
N LEU A 18 -44.21 64.22 -22.55
CA LEU A 18 -42.89 64.12 -23.14
C LEU A 18 -42.98 63.91 -24.65
N SER A 19 -42.17 64.65 -25.41
CA SER A 19 -42.16 64.61 -26.87
C SER A 19 -41.80 63.24 -27.43
N GLU A 20 -40.92 62.52 -26.73
CA GLU A 20 -40.43 61.20 -27.10
C GLU A 20 -40.95 60.14 -26.12
N LYS A 21 -41.05 58.88 -26.54
CA LYS A 21 -41.56 57.79 -25.69
C LYS A 21 -40.47 57.30 -24.73
N PRO A 22 -40.54 57.63 -23.42
CA PRO A 22 -39.50 57.22 -22.48
C PRO A 22 -39.60 55.72 -22.17
N ILE A 23 -38.42 55.09 -22.07
CA ILE A 23 -38.20 53.70 -21.66
C ILE A 23 -37.87 53.64 -20.17
N ARG A 24 -36.99 54.55 -19.71
CA ARG A 24 -36.54 54.68 -18.31
C ARG A 24 -36.43 56.14 -17.93
N PHE A 25 -36.56 56.42 -16.65
CA PHE A 25 -36.36 57.72 -16.02
C PHE A 25 -35.18 57.66 -15.05
N GLN A 26 -34.42 58.73 -14.94
CA GLN A 26 -33.35 58.83 -13.97
C GLN A 26 -33.89 59.37 -12.64
N VAL A 27 -33.73 58.62 -11.55
CA VAL A 27 -34.05 59.07 -10.19
C VAL A 27 -32.81 58.89 -9.33
N ASP A 28 -32.36 59.97 -8.67
CA ASP A 28 -31.17 59.98 -7.80
C ASP A 28 -29.92 59.36 -8.47
N GLY A 29 -29.71 59.66 -9.75
CA GLY A 29 -28.57 59.19 -10.55
C GLY A 29 -28.74 57.80 -11.18
N THR A 30 -29.77 57.04 -10.82
CA THR A 30 -30.01 55.66 -11.30
C THR A 30 -31.20 55.59 -12.26
N TRP A 31 -31.14 54.72 -13.27
CA TRP A 31 -32.19 54.58 -14.29
C TRP A 31 -33.22 53.51 -13.95
N TYR A 32 -34.48 53.90 -13.81
CA TYR A 32 -35.61 53.03 -13.48
C TYR A 32 -36.68 53.05 -14.57
N THR A 33 -37.32 51.92 -14.81
CA THR A 33 -38.50 51.83 -15.68
C THR A 33 -39.74 52.44 -15.02
N PRO A 34 -40.73 52.89 -15.81
CA PRO A 34 -42.00 53.39 -15.27
C PRO A 34 -42.70 52.43 -14.28
N ASN A 35 -42.57 51.12 -14.50
CA ASN A 35 -43.16 50.12 -13.62
C ASN A 35 -42.42 50.01 -12.28
N GLU A 36 -41.09 50.03 -12.29
CA GLU A 36 -40.27 49.98 -11.07
C GLU A 36 -40.55 51.20 -10.18
N ILE A 37 -40.71 52.39 -10.79
CA ILE A 37 -41.07 53.61 -10.06
C ILE A 37 -42.49 53.50 -9.48
N ALA A 38 -43.44 52.90 -10.21
CA ALA A 38 -44.81 52.73 -9.70
C ALA A 38 -44.91 51.75 -8.52
N GLU A 39 -44.06 50.72 -8.51
CA GLU A 39 -44.03 49.69 -7.48
C GLU A 39 -43.53 50.21 -6.15
N ASN A 40 -42.53 51.09 -6.17
CA ASN A 40 -41.89 51.59 -4.97
C ASN A 40 -42.31 53.03 -4.65
N GLU A 41 -42.97 53.21 -3.50
CA GLU A 41 -43.46 54.51 -3.03
C GLU A 41 -42.33 55.55 -2.85
N THR A 42 -41.19 55.17 -2.28
CA THR A 42 -40.09 56.11 -2.03
C THR A 42 -39.45 56.56 -3.34
N LEU A 43 -39.30 55.65 -4.31
CA LEU A 43 -38.82 55.99 -5.65
C LEU A 43 -39.79 56.93 -6.37
N PHE A 44 -41.10 56.69 -6.28
CA PHE A 44 -42.10 57.59 -6.87
C PHE A 44 -42.07 58.97 -6.23
N VAL A 45 -41.97 59.04 -4.90
CA VAL A 45 -41.88 60.33 -4.18
C VAL A 45 -40.63 61.11 -4.56
N ASN A 46 -39.49 60.44 -4.75
CA ASN A 46 -38.27 61.10 -5.22
C ASN A 46 -38.40 61.55 -6.68
N PHE A 47 -39.04 60.75 -7.54
CA PHE A 47 -39.30 61.09 -8.93
C PHE A 47 -40.15 62.37 -9.07
N ILE A 48 -41.27 62.49 -8.35
CA ILE A 48 -42.17 63.67 -8.45
C ILE A 48 -41.60 64.95 -7.82
N LYS A 49 -40.53 64.85 -7.01
CA LYS A 49 -39.85 66.01 -6.42
C LYS A 49 -38.87 66.68 -7.39
N GLN A 50 -38.49 65.99 -8.46
CA GLN A 50 -37.54 66.52 -9.44
C GLN A 50 -38.24 67.52 -10.37
N GLU A 51 -37.64 68.68 -10.57
CA GLU A 51 -38.15 69.68 -11.53
C GLU A 51 -37.73 69.34 -12.96
N THR A 52 -36.52 68.76 -13.12
CA THR A 52 -36.00 68.31 -14.42
C THR A 52 -36.06 66.80 -14.50
N ILE A 53 -36.82 66.29 -15.46
CA ILE A 53 -36.99 64.86 -15.69
C ILE A 53 -36.04 64.42 -16.81
N SER A 54 -35.05 63.61 -16.44
CA SER A 54 -34.13 62.97 -17.39
C SER A 54 -34.67 61.58 -17.77
N TYR A 55 -34.75 61.30 -19.07
CA TYR A 55 -35.32 60.05 -19.57
C TYR A 55 -34.52 59.46 -20.74
N GLU A 56 -34.50 58.13 -20.80
CA GLU A 56 -33.87 57.34 -21.87
C GLU A 56 -34.94 56.94 -22.89
N TYR A 57 -34.67 57.13 -24.18
CA TYR A 57 -35.55 56.75 -25.28
C TYR A 57 -34.75 56.17 -26.45
N TYR A 58 -35.46 55.49 -27.36
CA TYR A 58 -34.85 54.94 -28.57
C TYR A 58 -34.69 56.02 -29.64
N TYR A 59 -33.47 56.21 -30.11
CA TYR A 59 -33.13 56.95 -31.31
C TYR A 59 -32.88 55.97 -32.49
N TYR A 60 -32.79 56.47 -33.72
CA TYR A 60 -32.69 55.68 -34.97
C TYR A 60 -31.84 54.39 -34.84
N TYR A 61 -32.32 53.29 -35.44
CA TYR A 61 -31.68 51.95 -35.44
C TYR A 61 -31.33 51.39 -34.04
N ASP A 62 -32.32 51.38 -33.13
CA ASP A 62 -32.25 50.77 -31.78
C ASP A 62 -31.15 51.32 -30.85
N SER A 63 -30.54 52.45 -31.20
CA SER A 63 -29.59 53.15 -30.34
C SER A 63 -30.33 53.90 -29.23
N LYS A 64 -29.85 53.80 -27.99
CA LYS A 64 -30.45 54.50 -26.84
C LYS A 64 -29.77 55.85 -26.63
N THR A 65 -30.56 56.88 -26.43
CA THR A 65 -30.06 58.21 -26.06
C THR A 65 -30.84 58.77 -24.88
N THR A 66 -30.28 59.78 -24.23
CA THR A 66 -30.84 60.41 -23.04
C THR A 66 -31.11 61.89 -23.31
N THR A 67 -32.26 62.38 -22.87
CA THR A 67 -32.58 63.81 -22.89
C THR A 67 -33.22 64.23 -21.57
N SER A 68 -33.38 65.53 -21.36
CA SER A 68 -33.95 66.09 -20.13
C SER A 68 -34.90 67.22 -20.44
N THR A 69 -36.03 67.25 -19.74
CA THR A 69 -37.07 68.28 -19.90
C THR A 69 -37.60 68.72 -18.55
N ASN A 70 -37.88 70.02 -18.39
CA ASN A 70 -38.44 70.55 -17.15
C ASN A 70 -39.97 70.35 -17.15
N ILE A 71 -40.46 69.55 -16.20
CA ILE A 71 -41.89 69.28 -16.01
C ILE A 71 -42.21 69.36 -14.52
N ASN A 72 -42.95 70.39 -14.14
CA ASN A 72 -43.42 70.55 -12.77
C ASN A 72 -44.56 69.55 -12.45
N PHE A 73 -44.46 68.85 -11.32
CA PHE A 73 -45.47 67.87 -10.90
C PHE A 73 -46.87 68.46 -10.76
N SER A 74 -47.00 69.71 -10.32
CA SER A 74 -48.31 70.37 -10.16
C SER A 74 -49.09 70.50 -11.48
N THR A 75 -48.38 70.57 -12.62
CA THR A 75 -48.98 70.54 -13.95
C THR A 75 -49.55 69.15 -14.27
N ILE A 76 -48.83 68.10 -13.88
CA ILE A 76 -49.27 66.71 -14.02
C ILE A 76 -50.46 66.42 -13.09
N GLU A 77 -50.44 66.92 -11.86
CA GLU A 77 -51.56 66.77 -10.93
C GLU A 77 -52.85 67.37 -11.52
N LYS A 78 -52.79 68.62 -12.00
CA LYS A 78 -53.94 69.32 -12.60
C LYS A 78 -54.44 68.68 -13.90
N ALA A 79 -53.55 68.03 -14.67
CA ALA A 79 -53.94 67.33 -15.89
C ALA A 79 -54.75 66.06 -15.59
N ILE A 80 -54.50 65.40 -14.46
CA ILE A 80 -55.22 64.19 -14.05
C ILE A 80 -56.51 64.53 -13.32
N ASP A 81 -56.43 65.46 -12.37
CA ASP A 81 -57.56 65.87 -11.56
C ASP A 81 -57.38 67.35 -11.15
N SER A 82 -58.27 68.21 -11.63
CA SER A 82 -58.22 69.64 -11.34
C SER A 82 -58.66 69.99 -9.92
N SER A 83 -59.28 69.04 -9.20
CA SER A 83 -59.93 69.26 -7.91
C SER A 83 -59.14 68.69 -6.72
N PHE A 84 -58.39 67.61 -6.91
CA PHE A 84 -57.64 66.96 -5.83
C PHE A 84 -56.18 66.69 -6.18
N THR A 85 -55.28 66.95 -5.22
CA THR A 85 -53.85 66.61 -5.35
C THR A 85 -53.61 65.11 -5.20
N TYR A 86 -52.47 64.62 -5.67
CA TYR A 86 -52.06 63.22 -5.49
C TYR A 86 -52.13 62.78 -4.03
N GLN A 87 -51.64 63.61 -3.11
CA GLN A 87 -51.65 63.31 -1.67
C GLN A 87 -53.06 63.23 -1.08
N GLN A 88 -53.98 64.10 -1.52
CA GLN A 88 -55.37 64.06 -1.08
C GLN A 88 -56.07 62.79 -1.58
N ARG A 89 -55.83 62.41 -2.85
CA ARG A 89 -56.39 61.18 -3.43
C ARG A 89 -55.85 59.91 -2.77
N LEU A 90 -54.56 59.89 -2.44
CA LEU A 90 -53.94 58.80 -1.69
C LEU A 90 -54.57 58.66 -0.29
N LYS A 91 -54.76 59.78 0.42
CA LYS A 91 -55.38 59.80 1.75
C LYS A 91 -56.84 59.32 1.72
N THR A 92 -57.62 59.71 0.71
CA THR A 92 -59.00 59.23 0.53
C THR A 92 -59.06 57.72 0.26
N LEU A 93 -58.14 57.19 -0.55
CA LEU A 93 -58.04 55.74 -0.78
C LEU A 93 -57.71 54.98 0.51
N GLN A 94 -56.74 55.45 1.28
CA GLN A 94 -56.36 54.84 2.56
C GLN A 94 -57.50 54.90 3.60
N THR A 95 -58.25 56.01 3.65
CA THR A 95 -59.34 56.20 4.62
C THR A 95 -60.55 55.31 4.31
N ASN A 96 -60.93 55.19 3.03
CA ASN A 96 -62.03 54.32 2.62
C ASN A 96 -61.73 52.83 2.85
N ILE A 97 -60.50 52.39 2.59
CA ILE A 97 -60.08 51.01 2.85
C ILE A 97 -60.12 50.71 4.37
N GLY A 98 -59.65 51.65 5.20
CA GLY A 98 -59.68 51.51 6.65
C GLY A 98 -61.10 51.45 7.23
N GLN A 99 -62.05 52.21 6.68
CA GLN A 99 -63.47 52.16 7.10
C GLN A 99 -64.14 50.85 6.65
N SER A 100 -63.97 50.42 5.40
CA SER A 100 -64.52 49.15 4.91
C SER A 100 -63.99 47.94 5.69
N LEU A 101 -62.71 47.93 6.06
CA LEU A 101 -62.11 46.83 6.84
C LEU A 101 -62.69 46.75 8.26
N ARG A 102 -62.95 47.90 8.90
CA ARG A 102 -63.58 47.92 10.23
C ARG A 102 -65.02 47.41 10.18
N SER A 103 -65.82 47.87 9.22
CA SER A 103 -67.19 47.37 9.03
C SER A 103 -67.21 45.89 8.67
N PHE A 104 -66.24 45.39 7.91
CA PHE A 104 -66.11 43.95 7.64
C PHE A 104 -65.77 43.15 8.90
N SER A 105 -64.84 43.66 9.72
CA SER A 105 -64.46 43.03 10.99
C SER A 105 -65.62 43.02 12.00
N GLU A 106 -66.41 44.10 12.05
CA GLU A 106 -67.62 44.20 12.88
C GLU A 106 -68.71 43.22 12.41
N LEU A 107 -68.94 43.09 11.09
CA LEU A 107 -69.86 42.10 10.52
C LEU A 107 -69.39 40.66 10.74
N GLU A 108 -68.08 40.39 10.64
CA GLU A 108 -67.51 39.07 10.97
C GLU A 108 -67.68 38.75 12.46
N PHE A 109 -67.52 39.74 13.34
CA PHE A 109 -67.75 39.58 14.77
C PHE A 109 -69.23 39.30 15.06
N GLU A 110 -70.15 40.06 14.46
CA GLU A 110 -71.60 39.81 14.57
C GLU A 110 -72.00 38.44 14.01
N LEU A 111 -71.44 38.01 12.87
CA LEU A 111 -71.64 36.66 12.33
C LEU A 111 -71.11 35.58 13.27
N SER A 112 -69.95 35.82 13.90
CA SER A 112 -69.37 34.89 14.88
C SER A 112 -70.22 34.80 16.14
N GLU A 113 -70.76 35.92 16.63
CA GLU A 113 -71.70 35.92 17.76
C GLU A 113 -72.97 35.16 17.39
N LEU A 114 -73.55 35.40 16.21
CA LEU A 114 -74.72 34.65 15.73
C LEU A 114 -74.44 33.15 15.60
N ASN A 115 -73.28 32.75 15.07
CA ASN A 115 -72.89 31.34 14.96
C ASN A 115 -72.66 30.65 16.31
N SER A 116 -72.48 31.42 17.38
CA SER A 116 -72.29 30.87 18.74
C SER A 116 -73.60 30.65 19.51
N LEU A 117 -74.71 31.21 19.01
CA LEU A 117 -76.02 31.08 19.64
C LEU A 117 -76.62 29.70 19.36
N LYS A 118 -77.39 29.19 20.32
CA LYS A 118 -78.13 27.94 20.16
C LYS A 118 -79.21 28.09 19.10
N CYS A 119 -79.62 26.99 18.48
CA CYS A 119 -80.70 27.00 17.48
C CYS A 119 -81.97 27.67 18.03
N SER A 120 -82.35 27.36 19.27
CA SER A 120 -83.51 27.98 19.95
C SER A 120 -83.38 29.50 20.12
N GLU A 121 -82.17 30.00 20.35
CA GLU A 121 -81.90 31.42 20.55
C GLU A 121 -81.94 32.17 19.22
N LEU A 122 -81.40 31.57 18.14
CA LEU A 122 -81.49 32.08 16.78
C LEU A 122 -82.95 32.16 16.31
N MET A 123 -83.71 31.10 16.54
CA MET A 123 -85.13 31.01 16.19
C MET A 123 -85.99 32.06 16.89
N GLN A 124 -85.61 32.52 18.08
CA GLN A 124 -86.32 33.57 18.82
C GLN A 124 -85.94 34.99 18.36
N LYS A 125 -84.78 35.16 17.73
CA LYS A 125 -84.31 36.48 17.25
C LYS A 125 -84.90 36.89 15.90
N VAL A 126 -85.50 35.96 15.17
CA VAL A 126 -86.04 36.19 13.81
C VAL A 126 -87.54 35.88 13.81
N ASN A 127 -88.33 36.67 13.06
CA ASN A 127 -89.74 36.36 12.84
C ASN A 127 -89.87 35.22 11.80
N LEU A 128 -89.86 33.98 12.29
CA LEU A 128 -89.86 32.78 11.44
C LEU A 128 -91.08 32.67 10.52
N GLN A 129 -92.22 33.29 10.87
CA GLN A 129 -93.42 33.27 10.02
C GLN A 129 -93.26 34.09 8.73
N GLU A 130 -92.31 35.02 8.69
CA GLU A 130 -92.00 35.81 7.49
C GLU A 130 -90.92 35.13 6.62
N CYS A 131 -90.24 34.10 7.14
CA CYS A 131 -89.21 33.35 6.41
C CYS A 131 -89.85 32.27 5.53
N ARG A 132 -89.67 32.42 4.21
CA ARG A 132 -90.19 31.46 3.23
C ARG A 132 -89.56 30.08 3.40
N GLU A 133 -88.27 30.05 3.71
CA GLU A 133 -87.46 28.85 3.95
C GLU A 133 -88.02 28.05 5.12
N TYR A 134 -88.40 28.74 6.21
CA TYR A 134 -89.03 28.12 7.38
C TYR A 134 -90.42 27.55 7.04
N SER A 135 -91.23 28.33 6.33
CA SER A 135 -92.59 27.93 5.93
C SER A 135 -92.63 26.68 5.04
N VAL A 136 -91.56 26.43 4.26
CA VAL A 136 -91.45 25.24 3.39
C VAL A 136 -91.20 23.96 4.19
N LEU A 137 -90.59 24.03 5.38
CA LEU A 137 -90.24 22.86 6.19
C LEU A 137 -91.47 22.10 6.71
N LYS A 138 -92.65 22.76 6.80
CA LYS A 138 -93.92 22.18 7.28
C LYS A 138 -93.73 21.39 8.58
N LEU A 139 -93.00 21.97 9.54
CA LEU A 139 -92.72 21.33 10.83
C LEU A 139 -94.04 21.05 11.57
N GLU A 140 -94.12 19.90 12.21
CA GLU A 140 -95.24 19.58 13.08
C GLU A 140 -95.24 20.52 14.30
N PRO A 141 -96.40 21.03 14.77
CA PRO A 141 -96.47 22.05 15.82
C PRO A 141 -95.70 21.70 17.11
N MET A 142 -95.65 20.41 17.46
CA MET A 142 -94.91 19.94 18.63
C MET A 142 -93.39 19.98 18.43
N ILE A 143 -92.90 19.64 17.25
CA ILE A 143 -91.47 19.71 16.92
C ILE A 143 -91.02 21.17 16.83
N GLU A 144 -91.85 22.03 16.23
CA GLU A 144 -91.64 23.47 16.24
C GLU A 144 -91.54 24.03 17.66
N LEU A 145 -92.45 23.63 18.55
CA LEU A 145 -92.38 24.01 19.97
C LEU A 145 -91.09 23.52 20.64
N PHE A 146 -90.67 22.28 20.37
CA PHE A 146 -89.48 21.69 20.96
C PHE A 146 -88.20 22.40 20.54
N LEU A 147 -88.07 22.77 19.26
CA LEU A 147 -86.95 23.55 18.75
C LEU A 147 -86.97 24.98 19.31
N LEU A 148 -88.13 25.64 19.32
CA LEU A 148 -88.28 27.01 19.86
C LEU A 148 -87.94 27.12 21.34
N ARG A 149 -88.28 26.09 22.13
CA ARG A 149 -88.01 26.03 23.57
C ARG A 149 -86.67 25.40 23.93
N GLY A 150 -85.91 24.90 22.94
CA GLY A 150 -84.62 24.24 23.16
C GLY A 150 -84.73 22.88 23.85
N TYR A 151 -85.87 22.19 23.75
CA TYR A 151 -86.03 20.80 24.20
C TYR A 151 -85.40 19.80 23.23
N ILE A 152 -85.36 20.18 21.94
CA ILE A 152 -84.53 19.56 20.91
C ILE A 152 -83.53 20.65 20.52
N ASP A 153 -82.25 20.39 20.73
CA ASP A 153 -81.16 21.30 20.37
C ASP A 153 -80.35 20.75 19.19
N GLU A 154 -79.34 21.50 18.76
CA GLU A 154 -78.42 21.09 17.70
C GLU A 154 -77.65 19.78 17.99
N ASN A 155 -77.59 19.33 19.25
CA ASN A 155 -76.96 18.08 19.66
C ASN A 155 -77.99 16.97 19.89
N PHE A 156 -79.26 17.17 19.51
CA PHE A 156 -80.29 16.16 19.71
C PHE A 156 -79.94 14.81 19.09
N TYR A 157 -79.24 14.84 17.96
CA TYR A 157 -78.68 13.66 17.30
C TYR A 157 -77.77 12.84 18.25
N ASP A 158 -76.93 13.51 19.04
CA ASP A 158 -76.03 12.87 20.00
C ASP A 158 -76.81 12.14 21.10
N TYR A 159 -77.96 12.67 21.54
CA TYR A 159 -78.78 12.07 22.60
C TYR A 159 -79.58 10.86 22.13
N ILE A 160 -80.01 10.83 20.88
CA ILE A 160 -80.83 9.73 20.35
C ILE A 160 -79.99 8.61 19.72
N SER A 161 -78.69 8.85 19.54
CA SER A 161 -77.76 7.89 18.93
C SER A 161 -77.71 6.53 19.64
N TYR A 162 -78.02 6.49 20.94
CA TYR A 162 -78.14 5.28 21.75
C TYR A 162 -79.24 4.30 21.28
N PHE A 163 -80.20 4.74 20.47
CA PHE A 163 -81.44 3.99 20.21
C PHE A 163 -81.53 3.39 18.80
N TYR A 164 -80.52 3.53 17.93
CA TYR A 164 -80.60 3.10 16.53
C TYR A 164 -79.33 2.38 16.02
N GLU A 165 -79.51 1.19 15.41
CA GLU A 165 -78.45 0.24 15.01
C GLU A 165 -77.50 0.73 13.89
N ASN A 166 -77.87 1.75 13.10
CA ASN A 166 -77.01 2.30 12.02
C ASN A 166 -76.15 3.50 12.47
N MET A 167 -76.09 3.79 13.78
CA MET A 167 -75.37 4.95 14.33
C MET A 167 -74.01 4.55 14.92
N ILE A 168 -73.17 5.55 15.23
CA ILE A 168 -71.83 5.37 15.82
C ILE A 168 -71.89 4.41 17.02
N SER A 169 -70.97 3.44 17.07
CA SER A 169 -70.98 2.44 18.15
C SER A 169 -70.70 3.10 19.50
N GLN A 170 -71.09 2.47 20.61
CA GLN A 170 -70.80 3.00 21.94
C GLN A 170 -69.28 3.14 22.19
N ASN A 171 -68.48 2.23 21.64
CA ASN A 171 -67.03 2.26 21.74
C ASN A 171 -66.45 3.46 20.96
N ASP A 172 -66.89 3.65 19.72
CA ASP A 172 -66.52 4.78 18.86
C ASP A 172 -66.95 6.12 19.45
N TRP A 173 -68.16 6.19 20.02
CA TRP A 173 -68.66 7.40 20.67
C TRP A 173 -67.85 7.74 21.91
N ASN A 174 -67.46 6.75 22.72
CA ASN A 174 -66.58 6.98 23.87
C ASN A 174 -65.23 7.56 23.44
N PHE A 175 -64.70 7.11 22.30
CA PHE A 175 -63.50 7.71 21.70
C PHE A 175 -63.76 9.16 21.25
N VAL A 176 -64.80 9.41 20.44
CA VAL A 176 -65.15 10.76 19.95
C VAL A 176 -65.40 11.74 21.10
N LEU A 177 -66.17 11.33 22.11
CA LEU A 177 -66.42 12.12 23.31
C LEU A 177 -65.12 12.37 24.09
N GLY A 178 -64.26 11.35 24.22
CA GLY A 178 -62.93 11.50 24.80
C GLY A 178 -62.09 12.55 24.07
N VAL A 179 -62.11 12.54 22.73
CA VAL A 179 -61.44 13.52 21.87
C VAL A 179 -62.03 14.93 22.05
N LYS A 180 -63.36 15.08 22.04
CA LYS A 180 -64.06 16.35 22.29
C LYS A 180 -63.71 16.93 23.67
N LEU A 181 -63.59 16.08 24.69
CA LEU A 181 -63.20 16.45 26.06
C LEU A 181 -61.68 16.57 26.26
N ASN A 182 -60.87 16.40 25.20
CA ASN A 182 -59.40 16.40 25.26
C ASN A 182 -58.83 15.42 26.31
N ARG A 183 -59.44 14.25 26.45
CA ARG A 183 -58.98 13.15 27.32
C ARG A 183 -57.98 12.29 26.56
N LYS A 184 -56.90 11.90 27.25
CA LYS A 184 -55.92 10.98 26.67
C LYS A 184 -56.51 9.58 26.60
N VAL A 185 -56.50 8.99 25.41
CA VAL A 185 -56.92 7.62 25.14
C VAL A 185 -55.69 6.83 24.65
N SER A 186 -55.73 5.49 24.75
CA SER A 186 -54.67 4.65 24.18
C SER A 186 -54.62 4.81 22.66
N PHE A 187 -53.41 4.78 22.10
CA PHE A 187 -53.18 5.02 20.67
C PHE A 187 -53.79 3.93 19.78
N ASP A 188 -53.91 2.72 20.30
CA ASP A 188 -54.36 1.50 19.62
C ASP A 188 -55.84 1.18 19.88
N THR A 189 -56.58 2.06 20.56
CA THR A 189 -58.00 1.88 20.86
C THR A 189 -58.75 1.50 19.59
N HIS A 190 -59.34 0.30 19.58
CA HIS A 190 -60.07 -0.21 18.43
C HIS A 190 -61.29 0.67 18.15
N LEU A 191 -61.56 0.90 16.86
CA LEU A 191 -62.73 1.63 16.39
C LEU A 191 -63.52 0.73 15.43
N ASP A 192 -64.82 0.63 15.66
CA ASP A 192 -65.72 -0.24 14.90
C ASP A 192 -66.01 0.36 13.52
N ASN A 193 -66.22 1.68 13.46
CA ASN A 193 -66.39 2.45 12.22
C ASN A 193 -65.65 3.80 12.28
N VAL A 194 -64.43 3.81 11.72
CA VAL A 194 -63.54 4.98 11.68
C VAL A 194 -64.15 6.13 10.86
N GLU A 195 -64.92 5.85 9.81
CA GLU A 195 -65.55 6.88 8.97
C GLU A 195 -66.56 7.70 9.78
N ASN A 196 -67.42 7.03 10.53
CA ASN A 196 -68.40 7.66 11.41
C ASN A 196 -67.71 8.49 12.50
N CYS A 197 -66.61 7.98 13.09
CA CYS A 197 -65.81 8.74 14.04
C CYS A 197 -65.27 10.05 13.43
N VAL A 198 -64.70 10.00 12.23
CA VAL A 198 -64.09 11.15 11.55
C VAL A 198 -65.12 12.22 11.19
N ALA A 199 -66.37 11.82 10.92
CA ALA A 199 -67.49 12.74 10.66
C ALA A 199 -67.88 13.55 11.90
N GLU A 200 -67.86 12.93 13.08
CA GLU A 200 -68.30 13.53 14.35
C GLU A 200 -67.22 14.31 15.11
N ILE A 201 -65.95 14.16 14.73
CA ILE A 201 -64.83 14.87 15.37
C ILE A 201 -64.74 16.30 14.83
N PRO A 202 -64.84 17.33 15.69
CA PRO A 202 -64.74 18.72 15.26
C PRO A 202 -63.30 19.13 14.91
N ASP A 203 -63.15 20.09 13.99
CA ASP A 203 -61.84 20.49 13.44
C ASP A 203 -60.83 20.97 14.49
N TYR A 204 -61.29 21.59 15.58
CA TYR A 204 -60.40 22.03 16.67
C TYR A 204 -59.70 20.85 17.36
N ALA A 205 -60.35 19.68 17.40
CA ALA A 205 -59.86 18.51 18.14
C ALA A 205 -58.65 17.85 17.46
N TYR A 206 -58.51 17.98 16.14
CA TYR A 206 -57.32 17.52 15.39
C TYR A 206 -56.02 18.22 15.79
N LYS A 207 -56.12 19.35 16.50
CA LYS A 207 -54.98 20.08 17.07
C LYS A 207 -54.63 19.61 18.48
N THR A 208 -55.35 18.65 19.07
CA THR A 208 -55.16 18.22 20.46
C THR A 208 -54.49 16.85 20.53
N LYS A 209 -53.82 16.52 21.65
CA LYS A 209 -53.16 15.20 21.78
C LYS A 209 -54.17 14.04 21.83
N ALA A 210 -55.44 14.31 22.16
CA ALA A 210 -56.48 13.30 22.25
C ALA A 210 -56.81 12.63 20.90
N ILE A 211 -56.57 13.30 19.76
CA ILE A 211 -56.82 12.74 18.42
C ILE A 211 -55.88 11.59 18.03
N LEU A 212 -54.78 11.39 18.76
CA LEU A 212 -53.75 10.42 18.40
C LEU A 212 -54.27 8.98 18.56
N ASN A 213 -54.81 8.43 17.49
CA ASN A 213 -55.21 7.04 17.35
C ASN A 213 -54.73 6.50 16.00
N ILE A 214 -54.16 5.29 15.99
CA ILE A 214 -53.50 4.71 14.81
C ILE A 214 -54.50 4.43 13.68
N TRP A 215 -55.73 4.01 14.01
CA TRP A 215 -56.79 3.74 13.04
C TRP A 215 -57.31 5.02 12.39
N ILE A 216 -57.46 6.09 13.18
CA ILE A 216 -57.82 7.42 12.67
C ILE A 216 -56.75 7.90 11.68
N LEU A 217 -55.46 7.86 12.05
CA LEU A 217 -54.39 8.31 11.16
C LEU A 217 -54.35 7.51 9.85
N HIS A 218 -54.48 6.19 9.93
CA HIS A 218 -54.48 5.29 8.76
C HIS A 218 -55.66 5.57 7.82
N TYR A 219 -56.87 5.75 8.36
CA TYR A 219 -58.04 6.09 7.55
C TYR A 219 -57.89 7.46 6.87
N LEU A 220 -57.39 8.45 7.62
CA LEU A 220 -57.16 9.79 7.06
C LEU A 220 -56.12 9.78 5.94
N SER A 221 -55.06 8.96 6.04
CA SER A 221 -54.04 8.85 4.99
C SER A 221 -54.54 8.15 3.73
N ASN A 222 -55.41 7.15 3.87
CA ASN A 222 -55.84 6.31 2.74
C ASN A 222 -57.08 6.83 2.01
N SER A 223 -57.87 7.71 2.65
CA SER A 223 -59.12 8.23 2.06
C SER A 223 -58.94 9.21 0.89
N GLY A 224 -57.77 9.84 0.75
CA GLY A 224 -57.49 10.94 -0.21
C GLY A 224 -58.26 12.25 0.06
N LYS A 225 -59.51 12.15 0.53
CA LYS A 225 -60.44 13.24 0.86
C LYS A 225 -60.01 14.03 2.10
N TYR A 226 -59.37 13.39 3.07
CA TYR A 226 -59.06 13.99 4.38
C TYR A 226 -57.59 14.37 4.57
N ASP A 227 -56.87 14.61 3.49
CA ASP A 227 -55.43 14.94 3.48
C ASP A 227 -55.07 16.16 4.36
N GLN A 228 -55.89 17.22 4.37
CA GLN A 228 -55.68 18.35 5.28
C GLN A 228 -55.80 17.94 6.76
N LYS A 229 -56.74 17.07 7.11
CA LYS A 229 -56.92 16.57 8.48
C LYS A 229 -55.75 15.67 8.89
N MET A 230 -55.31 14.76 8.01
CA MET A 230 -54.09 13.96 8.20
C MET A 230 -52.87 14.84 8.51
N ARG A 231 -52.64 15.89 7.70
CA ARG A 231 -51.54 16.84 7.93
C ARG A 231 -51.62 17.53 9.30
N GLN A 232 -52.83 17.85 9.79
CA GLN A 232 -52.99 18.42 11.12
C GLN A 232 -52.63 17.41 12.21
N VAL A 233 -53.01 16.13 12.07
CA VAL A 233 -52.60 15.07 13.00
C VAL A 233 -51.07 14.95 13.03
N VAL A 234 -50.41 14.93 11.87
CA VAL A 234 -48.92 14.89 11.80
C VAL A 234 -48.28 16.11 12.47
N LYS A 235 -48.84 17.32 12.30
CA LYS A 235 -48.39 18.51 13.03
C LYS A 235 -48.57 18.38 14.55
N THR A 236 -49.67 17.79 14.98
CA THR A 236 -49.94 17.51 16.39
C THR A 236 -48.92 16.52 16.96
N ILE A 237 -48.54 15.47 16.23
CA ILE A 237 -47.48 14.52 16.63
C ILE A 237 -46.16 15.28 16.85
N MET A 238 -45.75 16.10 15.88
CA MET A 238 -44.50 16.87 15.96
C MET A 238 -44.49 17.86 17.13
N ARG A 239 -45.62 18.56 17.38
CA ARG A 239 -45.72 19.55 18.47
C ARG A 239 -45.63 18.89 19.84
N ASN A 240 -46.25 17.72 20.00
CA ASN A 240 -46.29 17.00 21.27
C ASN A 240 -45.12 16.02 21.46
N LYS A 241 -44.23 15.87 20.46
CA LYS A 241 -43.12 14.91 20.44
C LYS A 241 -43.58 13.47 20.75
N SER A 242 -44.74 13.08 20.23
CA SER A 242 -45.31 11.74 20.43
C SER A 242 -44.66 10.72 19.48
N TRP A 243 -43.37 10.42 19.66
CA TRP A 243 -42.64 9.51 18.78
C TRP A 243 -43.00 8.04 19.00
N ASP A 244 -43.37 7.69 20.23
CA ASP A 244 -43.99 6.41 20.60
C ASP A 244 -45.22 6.09 19.73
N PHE A 245 -46.04 7.10 19.44
CA PHE A 245 -47.19 6.95 18.54
C PHE A 245 -46.77 6.59 17.10
N LEU A 246 -45.72 7.21 16.56
CA LEU A 246 -45.22 6.87 15.20
C LEU A 246 -44.72 5.44 15.12
N ALA A 247 -44.03 4.98 16.15
CA ALA A 247 -43.53 3.61 16.20
C ALA A 247 -44.67 2.58 16.24
N GLN A 248 -45.71 2.83 17.04
CA GLN A 248 -46.90 1.97 17.08
C GLN A 248 -47.68 1.99 15.76
N TYR A 249 -47.84 3.17 15.14
CA TYR A 249 -48.46 3.30 13.82
C TYR A 249 -47.70 2.48 12.77
N TYR A 250 -46.38 2.62 12.71
CA TYR A 250 -45.53 1.88 11.78
C TYR A 250 -45.59 0.37 11.98
N ASN A 251 -45.58 -0.10 13.22
CA ASN A 251 -45.68 -1.54 13.51
C ASN A 251 -47.02 -2.15 13.07
N THR A 252 -48.09 -1.36 13.05
CA THR A 252 -49.45 -1.85 12.73
C THR A 252 -49.75 -1.76 11.22
N PHE A 253 -49.35 -0.67 10.56
CA PHE A 253 -49.73 -0.37 9.17
C PHE A 253 -48.52 -0.23 8.24
N LYS A 254 -47.53 -1.10 8.42
CA LYS A 254 -46.20 -0.99 7.81
C LYS A 254 -46.18 -0.77 6.29
N ASP A 255 -47.14 -1.30 5.55
CA ASP A 255 -47.18 -1.25 4.08
C ASP A 255 -47.97 -0.05 3.52
N ASP A 256 -48.78 0.61 4.35
CA ASP A 256 -49.66 1.73 3.96
C ASP A 256 -49.24 3.07 4.60
N ALA A 257 -48.07 3.11 5.22
CA ALA A 257 -47.61 4.26 6.00
C ALA A 257 -46.86 5.34 5.19
N ASP A 258 -46.60 5.08 3.91
CA ASP A 258 -45.70 5.87 3.06
C ASP A 258 -46.11 7.34 2.96
N GLY A 259 -47.41 7.61 2.78
CA GLY A 259 -47.94 8.97 2.68
C GLY A 259 -47.75 9.79 3.96
N VAL A 260 -47.88 9.14 5.12
CA VAL A 260 -47.70 9.78 6.44
C VAL A 260 -46.23 10.13 6.66
N PHE A 261 -45.32 9.17 6.44
CA PHE A 261 -43.89 9.38 6.69
C PHE A 261 -43.24 10.33 5.68
N SER A 262 -43.63 10.25 4.41
CA SER A 262 -43.20 11.20 3.37
C SER A 262 -43.58 12.63 3.75
N TYR A 263 -44.82 12.84 4.22
CA TYR A 263 -45.24 14.15 4.70
C TYR A 263 -44.49 14.55 5.98
N LEU A 264 -44.36 13.66 6.98
CA LEU A 264 -43.64 13.94 8.23
C LEU A 264 -42.24 14.48 7.96
N PHE A 265 -41.45 13.76 7.15
CA PHE A 265 -40.08 14.14 6.84
C PHE A 265 -40.01 15.38 5.93
N SER A 266 -41.04 15.71 5.15
CA SER A 266 -41.11 16.98 4.40
C SER A 266 -41.11 18.23 5.30
N GLN A 267 -41.58 18.13 6.55
CA GLN A 267 -41.84 19.31 7.38
C GLN A 267 -40.62 19.85 8.13
N LYS A 268 -39.64 19.00 8.48
CA LYS A 268 -38.41 19.38 9.20
C LYS A 268 -37.24 18.46 8.84
N THR A 269 -36.02 18.96 9.06
CA THR A 269 -34.77 18.26 8.69
C THR A 269 -34.11 17.50 9.84
N ASN A 270 -34.23 17.96 11.09
CA ASN A 270 -33.45 17.43 12.22
C ASN A 270 -34.13 16.24 12.95
N PHE A 271 -34.83 15.36 12.22
CA PHE A 271 -35.48 14.21 12.86
C PHE A 271 -34.47 13.12 13.26
N TRP A 272 -33.37 12.98 12.52
CA TRP A 272 -32.32 12.02 12.86
C TRP A 272 -31.80 12.23 14.29
N GLU A 273 -31.40 13.46 14.64
CA GLU A 273 -30.89 13.79 15.98
C GLU A 273 -31.93 13.53 17.07
N VAL A 274 -33.22 13.72 16.75
CA VAL A 274 -34.32 13.48 17.68
C VAL A 274 -34.52 11.98 17.91
N PHE A 275 -34.43 11.16 16.87
CA PHE A 275 -34.64 9.71 16.96
C PHE A 275 -33.45 9.01 17.61
N ILE A 276 -32.21 9.39 17.26
CA ILE A 276 -31.03 8.79 17.90
C ILE A 276 -30.93 9.18 19.39
N GLY A 277 -31.37 10.39 19.76
CA GLY A 277 -31.43 10.84 21.15
C GLY A 277 -32.61 10.28 21.97
N TYR A 278 -33.50 9.49 21.36
CA TYR A 278 -34.67 8.93 22.04
C TYR A 278 -34.27 7.75 22.93
N THR A 279 -34.54 7.86 24.24
CA THR A 279 -34.13 6.87 25.25
C THR A 279 -35.18 5.79 25.55
N GLY A 280 -36.29 5.74 24.81
CA GLY A 280 -37.36 4.76 25.01
C GLY A 280 -37.19 3.48 24.20
N GLU A 281 -38.00 2.47 24.50
CA GLU A 281 -38.00 1.15 23.85
C GLU A 281 -38.25 1.18 22.33
N TYR A 282 -38.88 2.25 21.84
CA TYR A 282 -39.19 2.45 20.42
C TYR A 282 -38.04 3.03 19.59
N GLN A 283 -36.86 3.28 20.16
CA GLN A 283 -35.74 3.91 19.46
C GLN A 283 -35.36 3.15 18.18
N SER A 284 -35.23 1.82 18.24
CA SER A 284 -34.88 1.00 17.08
C SER A 284 -35.90 1.15 15.94
N ILE A 285 -37.19 1.12 16.27
CA ILE A 285 -38.28 1.29 15.29
C ILE A 285 -38.22 2.68 14.65
N LEU A 286 -37.93 3.73 15.43
CA LEU A 286 -37.78 5.09 14.90
C LEU A 286 -36.59 5.20 13.92
N LEU A 287 -35.48 4.51 14.21
CA LEU A 287 -34.33 4.44 13.30
C LEU A 287 -34.67 3.64 12.03
N GLU A 288 -35.43 2.54 12.14
CA GLU A 288 -35.95 1.78 10.99
C GLU A 288 -36.84 2.67 10.10
N ILE A 289 -37.74 3.46 10.69
CA ILE A 289 -38.60 4.42 9.96
C ILE A 289 -37.75 5.44 9.20
N TRP A 290 -36.73 6.02 9.86
CA TRP A 290 -35.84 6.97 9.20
C TRP A 290 -35.11 6.33 8.01
N ILE A 291 -34.52 5.14 8.20
CA ILE A 291 -33.79 4.43 7.15
C ILE A 291 -34.71 4.13 5.96
N ARG A 292 -35.96 3.72 6.21
CA ARG A 292 -36.92 3.35 5.15
C ARG A 292 -37.47 4.53 4.36
N TYR A 293 -37.68 5.68 5.00
CA TYR A 293 -38.47 6.78 4.42
C TYR A 293 -37.74 8.11 4.25
N ALA A 294 -36.65 8.33 4.97
CA ALA A 294 -35.95 9.63 4.98
C ALA A 294 -34.52 9.54 4.47
N GLU A 295 -33.80 8.44 4.76
CA GLU A 295 -32.36 8.38 4.54
C GLU A 295 -31.97 8.62 3.08
N ILE A 296 -32.68 8.04 2.10
CA ILE A 296 -32.36 8.20 0.67
C ILE A 296 -32.28 9.67 0.20
N ASP A 297 -33.21 10.51 0.64
CA ASP A 297 -33.33 11.90 0.16
C ASP A 297 -32.82 12.94 1.18
N LYS A 298 -32.76 12.56 2.46
CA LYS A 298 -32.50 13.47 3.59
C LYS A 298 -31.36 13.01 4.50
N SER A 299 -30.51 12.12 4.01
CA SER A 299 -29.31 11.66 4.72
C SER A 299 -28.52 12.82 5.34
N THR A 300 -27.99 12.60 6.55
CA THR A 300 -27.17 13.56 7.29
C THR A 300 -25.79 12.97 7.54
N ALA A 301 -24.77 13.82 7.76
CA ALA A 301 -23.45 13.32 8.12
C ALA A 301 -23.45 12.45 9.39
N ASN A 302 -24.37 12.73 10.33
CA ASN A 302 -24.54 11.93 11.54
C ASN A 302 -25.20 10.58 11.26
N SER A 303 -26.21 10.54 10.39
CA SER A 303 -26.87 9.28 10.02
C SER A 303 -25.93 8.37 9.26
N GLN A 304 -25.18 8.90 8.29
CA GLN A 304 -24.16 8.15 7.55
C GLN A 304 -23.10 7.54 8.47
N LYS A 305 -22.55 8.32 9.41
CA LYS A 305 -21.56 7.82 10.38
C LYS A 305 -22.12 6.73 11.28
N TRP A 306 -23.36 6.89 11.74
CA TRP A 306 -23.98 5.88 12.59
C TRP A 306 -24.27 4.59 11.82
N ILE A 307 -24.81 4.69 10.61
CA ILE A 307 -25.07 3.53 9.73
C ILE A 307 -23.76 2.81 9.42
N ALA A 308 -22.71 3.55 9.07
CA ALA A 308 -21.37 3.03 8.85
C ALA A 308 -20.82 2.25 10.06
N ALA A 309 -21.04 2.75 11.28
CA ALA A 309 -20.61 2.08 12.51
C ALA A 309 -21.49 0.89 12.94
N ASN A 310 -22.73 0.81 12.44
CA ASN A 310 -23.73 -0.18 12.89
C ASN A 310 -24.21 -1.06 11.72
N TYR A 311 -23.28 -1.58 10.92
CA TYR A 311 -23.60 -2.47 9.81
C TYR A 311 -24.45 -3.69 10.21
N PRO A 312 -24.23 -4.39 11.34
CA PRO A 312 -25.10 -5.51 11.74
C PRO A 312 -26.57 -5.12 11.88
N TYR A 313 -26.85 -3.92 12.40
CA TYR A 313 -28.21 -3.39 12.45
C TYR A 313 -28.75 -3.13 11.04
N PHE A 314 -27.95 -2.50 10.17
CA PHE A 314 -28.32 -2.25 8.78
C PHE A 314 -28.65 -3.55 8.02
N SER A 315 -27.84 -4.60 8.18
CA SER A 315 -28.09 -5.93 7.62
C SER A 315 -29.36 -6.57 8.17
N SER A 316 -29.66 -6.41 9.47
CA SER A 316 -30.89 -6.94 10.07
C SER A 316 -32.19 -6.34 9.48
N LEU A 317 -32.09 -5.21 8.77
CA LEU A 317 -33.23 -4.58 8.09
C LEU A 317 -33.55 -5.20 6.72
N LEU A 318 -32.70 -6.07 6.18
CA LEU A 318 -32.92 -6.75 4.90
C LEU A 318 -34.32 -7.39 4.77
N PRO A 319 -34.78 -8.25 5.69
CA PRO A 319 -36.12 -8.86 5.60
C PRO A 319 -37.27 -7.87 5.79
N LYS A 320 -36.98 -6.68 6.35
CA LYS A 320 -37.98 -5.70 6.79
C LYS A 320 -38.21 -4.56 5.81
N VAL A 321 -37.15 -4.08 5.17
CA VAL A 321 -37.16 -2.90 4.29
C VAL A 321 -37.05 -3.30 2.82
N GLY A 322 -36.46 -4.46 2.55
CA GLY A 322 -36.25 -4.97 1.20
C GLY A 322 -34.83 -4.75 0.71
N ARG A 323 -34.32 -5.76 0.01
CA ARG A 323 -32.94 -5.82 -0.48
C ARG A 323 -32.59 -4.70 -1.45
N GLU A 324 -33.41 -4.49 -2.47
CA GLU A 324 -33.14 -3.52 -3.55
C GLU A 324 -33.01 -2.10 -3.00
N TYR A 325 -33.83 -1.75 -2.01
CA TYR A 325 -33.79 -0.45 -1.37
C TYR A 325 -32.48 -0.23 -0.59
N LEU A 326 -32.04 -1.20 0.22
CA LEU A 326 -30.78 -1.08 0.97
C LEU A 326 -29.57 -1.04 0.04
N GLN A 327 -29.58 -1.82 -1.05
CA GLN A 327 -28.53 -1.73 -2.09
C GLN A 327 -28.51 -0.34 -2.74
N ASN A 328 -29.67 0.25 -3.03
CA ASN A 328 -29.75 1.61 -3.55
C ASN A 328 -29.17 2.65 -2.57
N LEU A 329 -29.48 2.54 -1.26
CA LEU A 329 -28.88 3.41 -0.24
C LEU A 329 -27.34 3.34 -0.25
N VAL A 330 -26.77 2.14 -0.32
CA VAL A 330 -25.31 1.95 -0.39
C VAL A 330 -24.75 2.56 -1.67
N ASN A 331 -25.42 2.39 -2.81
CA ASN A 331 -24.98 2.97 -4.09
C ASN A 331 -24.98 4.51 -4.06
N VAL A 332 -26.00 5.12 -3.46
CA VAL A 332 -26.17 6.58 -3.41
C VAL A 332 -25.21 7.22 -2.41
N HIS A 333 -25.17 6.71 -1.17
CA HIS A 333 -24.43 7.36 -0.08
C HIS A 333 -23.03 6.82 0.15
N LYS A 334 -22.71 5.62 -0.35
CA LYS A 334 -21.39 4.98 -0.25
C LYS A 334 -20.82 4.96 1.16
N TYR A 335 -21.64 4.50 2.12
CA TYR A 335 -21.27 4.41 3.53
C TYR A 335 -19.93 3.69 3.72
N GLN A 336 -19.04 4.22 4.55
CA GLN A 336 -17.77 3.57 4.87
C GLN A 336 -17.98 2.63 6.07
N PHE A 337 -18.52 1.43 5.83
CA PHE A 337 -18.84 0.50 6.91
C PHE A 337 -17.60 0.04 7.70
N VAL A 338 -17.64 0.18 9.03
CA VAL A 338 -16.51 -0.10 9.94
C VAL A 338 -16.28 -1.61 10.09
N GLU A 339 -17.34 -2.38 10.32
CA GLU A 339 -17.26 -3.83 10.56
C GLU A 339 -18.35 -4.58 9.78
N LEU A 340 -17.93 -5.29 8.75
CA LEU A 340 -18.83 -6.10 7.92
C LEU A 340 -19.13 -7.47 8.55
N ASN A 341 -20.20 -8.11 8.09
CA ASN A 341 -20.58 -9.48 8.46
C ASN A 341 -20.95 -10.29 7.20
N LYS A 342 -21.10 -11.61 7.36
CA LYS A 342 -21.42 -12.55 6.27
C LYS A 342 -22.94 -12.79 6.10
N GLU A 343 -23.80 -11.95 6.69
CA GLU A 343 -25.24 -12.24 6.74
C GLU A 343 -25.95 -12.11 5.39
N SER A 344 -25.38 -11.37 4.44
CA SER A 344 -25.97 -11.14 3.12
C SER A 344 -24.93 -11.00 2.02
N GLU A 345 -24.81 -12.02 1.19
CA GLU A 345 -23.89 -12.08 0.05
C GLU A 345 -24.17 -10.96 -0.97
N GLU A 346 -25.43 -10.69 -1.31
CA GLU A 346 -25.75 -9.69 -2.35
C GLU A 346 -25.55 -8.25 -1.86
N LEU A 347 -25.67 -8.01 -0.55
CA LEU A 347 -25.33 -6.71 0.03
C LEU A 347 -23.81 -6.52 0.03
N LEU A 348 -23.04 -7.56 0.35
CA LEU A 348 -21.59 -7.56 0.22
C LEU A 348 -21.14 -7.31 -1.21
N ASP A 349 -21.77 -7.94 -2.22
CA ASP A 349 -21.47 -7.68 -3.64
C ASP A 349 -21.61 -6.21 -4.00
N THR A 350 -22.65 -5.55 -3.47
CA THR A 350 -22.89 -4.12 -3.72
C THR A 350 -21.82 -3.28 -3.04
N ILE A 351 -21.52 -3.57 -1.77
CA ILE A 351 -20.49 -2.88 -0.98
C ILE A 351 -19.10 -2.99 -1.62
N VAL A 352 -18.74 -4.17 -2.14
CA VAL A 352 -17.47 -4.39 -2.85
C VAL A 352 -17.45 -3.60 -4.15
N LYS A 353 -18.54 -3.61 -4.94
CA LYS A 353 -18.64 -2.85 -6.19
C LYS A 353 -18.53 -1.33 -5.99
N THR A 354 -19.02 -0.82 -4.86
CA THR A 354 -19.03 0.62 -4.55
C THR A 354 -17.88 1.08 -3.65
N ASN A 355 -16.98 0.17 -3.24
CA ASN A 355 -15.94 0.43 -2.24
C ASN A 355 -16.48 1.11 -0.96
N SER A 356 -17.63 0.62 -0.48
CA SER A 356 -18.36 1.19 0.66
C SER A 356 -18.01 0.49 1.97
N TYR A 357 -16.71 0.43 2.30
CA TYR A 357 -16.21 -0.19 3.52
C TYR A 357 -14.92 0.48 3.97
N GLU A 358 -14.69 0.53 5.28
CA GLU A 358 -13.41 0.97 5.80
C GLU A 358 -12.32 -0.03 5.47
N PHE A 359 -11.18 0.49 5.05
CA PHE A 359 -10.04 -0.29 4.61
C PHE A 359 -9.23 -0.80 5.83
N ASN A 360 -9.76 -1.82 6.50
CA ASN A 360 -9.18 -2.43 7.71
C ASN A 360 -9.04 -3.96 7.60
N GLN A 361 -8.20 -4.56 8.45
CA GLN A 361 -7.86 -5.98 8.36
C GLN A 361 -9.07 -6.92 8.42
N LYS A 362 -10.08 -6.61 9.24
CA LYS A 362 -11.30 -7.44 9.38
C LYS A 362 -12.12 -7.44 8.10
N ASN A 363 -12.38 -6.25 7.53
CA ASN A 363 -13.19 -6.11 6.33
C ASN A 363 -12.49 -6.71 5.10
N ILE A 364 -11.20 -6.48 4.93
CA ILE A 364 -10.41 -7.05 3.83
C ILE A 364 -10.40 -8.58 3.90
N LEU A 365 -10.21 -9.16 5.09
CA LEU A 365 -10.28 -10.61 5.28
C LEU A 365 -11.65 -11.16 4.91
N LEU A 366 -12.72 -10.51 5.40
CA LEU A 366 -14.08 -10.95 5.16
C LEU A 366 -14.42 -10.94 3.67
N ILE A 367 -14.06 -9.85 2.97
CA ILE A 367 -14.28 -9.72 1.53
C ILE A 367 -13.46 -10.75 0.76
N ALA A 368 -12.18 -10.94 1.08
CA ALA A 368 -11.34 -11.94 0.43
C ALA A 368 -11.89 -13.36 0.60
N ASN A 369 -12.27 -13.73 1.83
CA ASN A 369 -12.89 -15.02 2.14
C ASN A 369 -14.21 -15.25 1.39
N TYR A 370 -15.03 -14.20 1.30
CA TYR A 370 -16.30 -14.23 0.58
C TYR A 370 -16.07 -14.45 -0.93
N LEU A 371 -15.19 -13.67 -1.56
CA LEU A 371 -14.90 -13.78 -2.99
C LEU A 371 -14.24 -15.12 -3.35
N LEU A 372 -13.34 -15.63 -2.50
CA LEU A 372 -12.65 -16.91 -2.71
C LEU A 372 -13.50 -18.13 -2.33
N LYS A 373 -14.62 -17.93 -1.63
CA LYS A 373 -15.46 -18.98 -1.05
C LYS A 373 -14.67 -19.95 -0.17
N LYS A 374 -13.71 -19.42 0.59
CA LYS A 374 -12.82 -20.17 1.50
C LYS A 374 -12.80 -19.51 2.88
N GLU A 375 -12.59 -20.30 3.92
CA GLU A 375 -12.34 -19.77 5.27
C GLU A 375 -10.84 -19.73 5.53
N ILE A 376 -10.24 -18.59 5.23
CA ILE A 376 -8.82 -18.34 5.40
C ILE A 376 -8.65 -17.51 6.70
N PRO A 377 -7.69 -17.87 7.57
CA PRO A 377 -7.49 -17.16 8.82
C PRO A 377 -6.81 -15.80 8.60
N THR A 378 -6.99 -14.88 9.54
CA THR A 378 -6.43 -13.50 9.48
C THR A 378 -4.94 -13.39 9.16
N PRO A 379 -4.02 -14.19 9.72
CA PRO A 379 -2.59 -14.10 9.42
C PRO A 379 -2.21 -14.57 8.01
N SER A 380 -3.18 -14.99 7.19
CA SER A 380 -2.96 -15.41 5.80
C SER A 380 -3.20 -14.29 4.77
N LEU A 381 -3.52 -13.07 5.22
CA LEU A 381 -3.70 -11.92 4.31
C LEU A 381 -2.37 -11.39 3.78
N ASN A 382 -2.24 -11.44 2.46
CA ASN A 382 -1.15 -10.85 1.68
C ASN A 382 -1.71 -10.33 0.34
N LEU A 383 -0.88 -9.68 -0.49
CA LEU A 383 -1.31 -9.13 -1.77
C LEU A 383 -1.68 -10.23 -2.77
N THR A 384 -0.96 -11.35 -2.75
CA THR A 384 -1.22 -12.52 -3.59
C THR A 384 -2.67 -13.00 -3.42
N LEU A 385 -3.13 -13.14 -2.17
CA LEU A 385 -4.49 -13.54 -1.87
C LEU A 385 -5.53 -12.54 -2.40
N VAL A 386 -5.21 -11.24 -2.36
CA VAL A 386 -6.05 -10.20 -2.95
C VAL A 386 -6.15 -10.35 -4.47
N TYR A 387 -5.05 -10.68 -5.15
CA TYR A 387 -5.08 -10.96 -6.60
C TYR A 387 -5.84 -12.25 -6.93
N GLU A 388 -5.73 -13.30 -6.11
CA GLU A 388 -6.45 -14.57 -6.28
C GLU A 388 -7.98 -14.38 -6.27
N THR A 389 -8.51 -13.31 -5.67
CA THR A 389 -9.96 -13.06 -5.66
C THR A 389 -10.52 -12.78 -7.05
N ASN A 390 -9.67 -12.48 -8.05
CA ASN A 390 -10.06 -12.15 -9.43
C ASN A 390 -11.20 -11.10 -9.52
N ASN A 391 -11.19 -10.13 -8.60
CA ASN A 391 -12.20 -9.08 -8.53
C ASN A 391 -11.54 -7.72 -8.76
N ASP A 392 -11.65 -7.22 -9.99
CA ASP A 392 -10.96 -5.99 -10.42
C ASP A 392 -11.25 -4.79 -9.53
N THR A 393 -12.48 -4.68 -9.00
CA THR A 393 -12.87 -3.54 -8.16
C THR A 393 -12.18 -3.60 -6.80
N PHE A 394 -12.18 -4.78 -6.17
CA PHE A 394 -11.50 -5.01 -4.91
C PHE A 394 -9.99 -4.86 -5.04
N ILE A 395 -9.40 -5.48 -6.07
CA ILE A 395 -7.97 -5.41 -6.37
C ILE A 395 -7.55 -3.94 -6.58
N LYS A 396 -8.28 -3.21 -7.42
CA LYS A 396 -7.99 -1.79 -7.68
C LYS A 396 -8.08 -0.95 -6.40
N ASN A 397 -9.05 -1.23 -5.53
CA ASN A 397 -9.17 -0.52 -4.27
C ASN A 397 -7.99 -0.83 -3.33
N ALA A 398 -7.57 -2.09 -3.25
CA ALA A 398 -6.41 -2.50 -2.47
C ALA A 398 -5.10 -1.88 -2.98
N ILE A 399 -4.92 -1.77 -4.31
CA ILE A 399 -3.77 -1.10 -4.92
C ILE A 399 -3.78 0.40 -4.60
N ASN A 400 -4.94 1.07 -4.66
CA ASN A 400 -5.04 2.50 -4.32
C ASN A 400 -4.66 2.78 -2.84
N HIS A 401 -4.87 1.82 -1.96
CA HIS A 401 -4.55 1.92 -0.53
C HIS A 401 -3.32 1.07 -0.14
N ILE A 402 -2.48 0.69 -1.10
CA ILE A 402 -1.43 -0.32 -0.92
C ILE A 402 -0.49 0.00 0.26
N THR A 403 -0.11 1.26 0.45
CA THR A 403 0.77 1.67 1.56
C THR A 403 0.16 1.36 2.93
N VAL A 404 -1.16 1.47 3.07
CA VAL A 404 -1.89 1.09 4.29
C VAL A 404 -1.93 -0.44 4.41
N CYS A 405 -2.13 -1.15 3.29
CA CYS A 405 -2.10 -2.62 3.27
C CYS A 405 -0.79 -3.16 3.82
N LEU A 406 0.34 -2.70 3.27
CA LEU A 406 1.68 -3.17 3.61
C LEU A 406 2.07 -2.88 5.06
N LYS A 407 1.58 -1.78 5.64
CA LYS A 407 1.94 -1.34 7.00
C LYS A 407 1.03 -1.92 8.09
N ASN A 408 -0.28 -2.00 7.82
CA ASN A 408 -1.27 -2.18 8.89
C ASN A 408 -2.17 -3.41 8.71
N ILE A 409 -2.19 -4.06 7.54
CA ILE A 409 -3.16 -5.11 7.23
C ILE A 409 -2.47 -6.44 6.97
N PHE A 410 -1.51 -6.46 6.05
CA PHE A 410 -0.75 -7.67 5.73
C PHE A 410 0.22 -7.98 6.86
N SER A 411 0.14 -9.19 7.38
CA SER A 411 0.84 -9.60 8.59
C SER A 411 1.63 -10.88 8.34
N GLU A 412 2.68 -11.08 9.13
CA GLU A 412 3.46 -12.33 9.09
C GLU A 412 2.62 -13.51 9.65
N PRO A 413 2.77 -14.72 9.11
CA PRO A 413 3.78 -15.15 8.14
C PRO A 413 3.42 -14.91 6.66
N ALA A 414 2.15 -14.76 6.29
CA ALA A 414 1.77 -14.78 4.88
C ALA A 414 2.27 -13.60 4.06
N SER A 415 2.52 -12.45 4.70
CA SER A 415 3.17 -11.31 4.03
C SER A 415 4.57 -11.63 3.50
N LYS A 416 5.19 -12.75 3.92
CA LYS A 416 6.50 -13.23 3.46
C LYS A 416 6.41 -14.34 2.41
N GLU A 417 5.20 -14.74 2.03
CA GLU A 417 4.93 -15.80 1.08
C GLU A 417 4.25 -15.24 -0.19
N GLU A 418 4.57 -13.99 -0.56
CA GLU A 418 4.00 -13.37 -1.76
C GLU A 418 4.45 -14.09 -3.03
N SER A 419 3.57 -14.24 -4.01
CA SER A 419 3.90 -14.82 -5.32
C SER A 419 4.90 -13.94 -6.09
N PRO A 420 5.66 -14.52 -7.03
CA PRO A 420 6.55 -13.75 -7.89
C PRO A 420 5.91 -12.53 -8.55
N GLU A 421 4.69 -12.69 -9.07
CA GLU A 421 3.93 -11.62 -9.74
C GLU A 421 3.57 -10.49 -8.78
N SER A 422 3.20 -10.84 -7.54
CA SER A 422 2.88 -9.86 -6.49
C SER A 422 4.12 -9.09 -6.05
N ILE A 423 5.26 -9.76 -5.91
CA ILE A 423 6.54 -9.14 -5.59
C ILE A 423 6.93 -8.16 -6.70
N ILE A 424 6.85 -8.55 -7.97
CA ILE A 424 7.16 -7.66 -9.11
C ILE A 424 6.23 -6.45 -9.11
N GLY A 425 4.92 -6.67 -8.97
CA GLY A 425 3.94 -5.59 -8.92
C GLY A 425 4.21 -4.59 -7.77
N LEU A 426 4.74 -5.04 -6.64
CA LEU A 426 5.14 -4.17 -5.52
C LEU A 426 6.43 -3.39 -5.81
N ILE A 427 7.40 -4.01 -6.47
CA ILE A 427 8.66 -3.36 -6.86
C ILE A 427 8.39 -2.27 -7.90
N GLU A 428 7.57 -2.55 -8.90
CA GLU A 428 7.29 -1.63 -10.01
C GLU A 428 6.32 -0.51 -9.66
N ASN A 429 5.58 -0.63 -8.55
CA ASN A 429 4.62 0.38 -8.14
C ASN A 429 5.29 1.67 -7.63
N GLU A 430 5.24 2.74 -8.42
CA GLU A 430 5.85 4.04 -8.10
C GLU A 430 5.18 4.79 -6.95
N SER A 431 3.94 4.44 -6.58
CA SER A 431 3.22 5.13 -5.49
C SER A 431 3.71 4.76 -4.09
N ILE A 432 4.51 3.71 -3.97
CA ILE A 432 5.02 3.18 -2.70
C ILE A 432 6.45 3.72 -2.49
N ASP A 433 6.69 4.32 -1.32
CA ASP A 433 8.02 4.77 -0.96
C ASP A 433 8.99 3.59 -0.76
N GLU A 434 10.28 3.86 -0.99
CA GLU A 434 11.31 2.82 -1.01
C GLU A 434 11.51 2.16 0.36
N GLU A 435 11.32 2.87 1.48
CA GLU A 435 11.44 2.31 2.84
C GLU A 435 10.31 1.31 3.14
N THR A 436 9.09 1.64 2.73
CA THR A 436 7.95 0.72 2.84
C THR A 436 8.17 -0.54 2.00
N LYS A 437 8.68 -0.41 0.76
CA LYS A 437 9.04 -1.58 -0.07
C LYS A 437 10.08 -2.46 0.62
N LYS A 438 11.18 -1.87 1.11
CA LYS A 438 12.25 -2.60 1.81
C LYS A 438 11.74 -3.34 3.03
N SER A 439 10.96 -2.67 3.88
CA SER A 439 10.45 -3.28 5.11
C SER A 439 9.51 -4.46 4.84
N TYR A 440 8.61 -4.33 3.86
CA TYR A 440 7.65 -5.38 3.52
C TYR A 440 8.30 -6.57 2.79
N LEU A 441 9.12 -6.29 1.76
CA LEU A 441 9.74 -7.31 0.91
C LEU A 441 10.97 -7.96 1.54
N ARG A 442 11.44 -7.51 2.70
CA ARG A 442 12.53 -8.19 3.38
C ARG A 442 12.16 -9.62 3.74
N ASN A 443 13.06 -10.57 3.44
CA ASN A 443 12.96 -11.99 3.77
C ASN A 443 11.73 -12.69 3.14
N GLN A 444 11.36 -12.36 1.91
CA GLN A 444 10.37 -13.15 1.16
C GLN A 444 10.86 -14.59 0.96
N SER A 445 9.96 -15.57 1.02
CA SER A 445 10.24 -16.99 0.81
C SER A 445 10.33 -17.34 -0.67
N ASN A 446 9.53 -16.66 -1.50
CA ASN A 446 9.53 -16.84 -2.94
C ASN A 446 10.54 -15.88 -3.57
N SER A 447 11.13 -16.32 -4.67
CA SER A 447 12.09 -15.53 -5.43
C SER A 447 11.55 -15.22 -6.82
N ILE A 448 12.02 -14.12 -7.40
CA ILE A 448 11.65 -13.65 -8.74
C ILE A 448 12.84 -13.78 -9.71
N SER A 449 12.55 -13.66 -11.01
CA SER A 449 13.55 -13.66 -12.08
C SER A 449 13.82 -12.23 -12.57
N LEU A 450 15.08 -11.90 -12.87
CA LEU A 450 15.44 -10.59 -13.42
C LEU A 450 14.82 -10.32 -14.81
N SER A 451 14.54 -11.38 -15.57
CA SER A 451 13.94 -11.29 -16.89
C SER A 451 12.48 -10.85 -16.87
N GLU A 452 11.81 -10.97 -15.72
CA GLU A 452 10.40 -10.58 -15.51
C GLU A 452 10.23 -9.12 -15.10
N ILE A 453 11.33 -8.43 -14.79
CA ILE A 453 11.34 -7.02 -14.41
C ILE A 453 11.73 -6.19 -15.63
N GLU A 454 10.97 -5.13 -15.94
CA GLU A 454 11.26 -4.30 -17.12
C GLU A 454 12.38 -3.28 -16.85
N ASP A 455 12.30 -2.56 -15.73
CA ASP A 455 13.17 -1.42 -15.43
C ASP A 455 14.48 -1.81 -14.69
N GLU A 456 15.59 -1.18 -15.09
CA GLU A 456 16.92 -1.47 -14.53
C GLU A 456 17.03 -1.09 -13.04
N LYS A 457 16.42 0.03 -12.62
CA LYS A 457 16.46 0.45 -11.21
C LYS A 457 15.70 -0.54 -10.33
N ASN A 458 14.60 -1.10 -10.83
CA ASN A 458 13.85 -2.15 -10.15
C ASN A 458 14.64 -3.48 -10.06
N LYS A 459 15.39 -3.85 -11.11
CA LYS A 459 16.32 -5.00 -11.07
C LYS A 459 17.39 -4.82 -10.00
N GLU A 460 18.02 -3.65 -9.95
CA GLU A 460 19.02 -3.31 -8.93
C GLU A 460 18.42 -3.36 -7.51
N PHE A 461 17.19 -2.87 -7.32
CA PHE A 461 16.49 -2.98 -6.05
C PHE A 461 16.26 -4.44 -5.64
N ALA A 462 15.80 -5.29 -6.56
CA ALA A 462 15.52 -6.70 -6.30
C ALA A 462 16.77 -7.47 -5.84
N VAL A 463 17.93 -7.23 -6.48
CA VAL A 463 19.21 -7.82 -6.07
C VAL A 463 19.63 -7.32 -4.69
N LYS A 464 19.53 -6.00 -4.43
CA LYS A 464 19.87 -5.41 -3.12
C LYS A 464 19.02 -5.94 -1.97
N GLN A 465 17.76 -6.32 -2.24
CA GLN A 465 16.84 -6.87 -1.25
C GLN A 465 16.80 -8.41 -1.21
N PHE A 466 17.71 -9.09 -1.94
CA PHE A 466 17.80 -10.55 -1.98
C PHE A 466 16.52 -11.25 -2.48
N LEU A 467 15.79 -10.62 -3.40
CA LEU A 467 14.52 -11.13 -3.94
C LEU A 467 14.70 -12.03 -5.17
N ILE A 468 15.85 -11.92 -5.84
CA ILE A 468 16.16 -12.71 -7.03
C ILE A 468 16.50 -14.16 -6.64
N ALA A 469 16.13 -15.12 -7.49
CA ALA A 469 16.48 -16.52 -7.28
C ALA A 469 18.02 -16.70 -7.22
N PRO A 470 18.58 -17.41 -6.22
CA PRO A 470 20.02 -17.55 -6.05
C PRO A 470 20.60 -18.58 -7.04
N THR A 471 20.61 -18.26 -8.33
CA THR A 471 21.14 -19.10 -9.41
C THR A 471 22.26 -18.41 -10.18
N TRP A 472 23.10 -19.19 -10.85
CA TRP A 472 24.19 -18.65 -11.67
C TRP A 472 23.70 -17.86 -12.88
N ASN A 473 22.50 -18.17 -13.42
CA ASN A 473 21.93 -17.42 -14.53
C ASN A 473 21.58 -16.00 -14.12
N GLU A 474 20.92 -15.84 -12.97
CA GLU A 474 20.53 -14.52 -12.45
C GLU A 474 21.77 -13.66 -12.14
N ILE A 475 22.80 -14.26 -11.54
CA ILE A 475 24.09 -13.60 -11.28
C ILE A 475 24.72 -13.12 -12.60
N TYR A 476 24.72 -13.99 -13.62
CA TYR A 476 25.28 -13.66 -14.92
C TYR A 476 24.46 -12.58 -15.65
N GLU A 477 23.14 -12.66 -15.60
CA GLU A 477 22.25 -11.64 -16.19
C GLU A 477 22.47 -10.27 -15.55
N TYR A 478 22.55 -10.21 -14.22
CA TYR A 478 22.84 -8.95 -13.52
C TYR A 478 24.24 -8.41 -13.82
N TYR A 479 25.24 -9.30 -13.92
CA TYR A 479 26.60 -8.93 -14.31
C TYR A 479 26.65 -8.30 -15.72
N LEU A 480 25.91 -8.86 -16.69
CA LEU A 480 25.80 -8.29 -18.04
C LEU A 480 25.10 -6.92 -18.00
N LEU A 481 24.02 -6.80 -17.22
CA LEU A 481 23.27 -5.56 -17.04
C LEU A 481 24.16 -4.42 -16.54
N LYS A 482 25.06 -4.70 -15.58
CA LYS A 482 26.02 -3.72 -15.04
C LYS A 482 27.30 -3.59 -15.85
N GLY A 483 27.26 -3.91 -17.14
CA GLY A 483 28.37 -3.69 -18.07
C GLY A 483 29.59 -4.55 -17.78
N ASN A 484 29.37 -5.82 -17.42
CA ASN A 484 30.42 -6.79 -17.08
C ASN A 484 31.22 -6.39 -15.84
N SER A 485 30.53 -5.89 -14.81
CA SER A 485 31.14 -5.47 -13.56
C SER A 485 30.51 -6.19 -12.37
N VAL A 486 31.34 -6.63 -11.43
CA VAL A 486 30.92 -7.20 -10.15
C VAL A 486 30.73 -6.06 -9.16
N THR A 487 29.51 -5.56 -9.04
CA THR A 487 29.16 -4.43 -8.17
C THR A 487 28.98 -4.86 -6.70
N GLU A 488 28.94 -3.89 -5.78
CA GLU A 488 28.82 -4.18 -4.34
C GLU A 488 27.54 -4.93 -3.98
N GLU A 489 26.41 -4.60 -4.59
CA GLU A 489 25.17 -5.34 -4.38
C GLU A 489 25.24 -6.79 -4.88
N LEU A 490 25.91 -7.05 -6.02
CA LEU A 490 26.10 -8.42 -6.51
C LEU A 490 27.02 -9.21 -5.57
N MET A 491 28.08 -8.58 -5.05
CA MET A 491 28.97 -9.20 -4.07
C MET A 491 28.22 -9.62 -2.81
N ARG A 492 27.40 -8.73 -2.25
CA ARG A 492 26.58 -9.05 -1.06
C ARG A 492 25.54 -10.14 -1.35
N PHE A 493 24.94 -10.14 -2.55
CA PHE A 493 24.01 -11.19 -2.97
C PHE A 493 24.70 -12.56 -2.99
N ILE A 494 25.88 -12.65 -3.61
CA ILE A 494 26.68 -13.88 -3.65
C ILE A 494 27.07 -14.31 -2.23
N GLU A 495 27.55 -13.40 -1.39
CA GLU A 495 27.93 -13.69 -0.01
C GLU A 495 26.76 -14.26 0.81
N ASN A 496 25.56 -13.70 0.67
CA ASN A 496 24.37 -14.16 1.40
C ASN A 496 23.92 -15.57 0.97
N PHE A 497 24.06 -15.92 -0.32
CA PHE A 497 23.55 -17.17 -0.88
C PHE A 497 24.62 -18.18 -1.28
N ILE A 498 25.87 -17.99 -0.87
CA ILE A 498 26.99 -18.84 -1.28
C ILE A 498 26.76 -20.32 -0.96
N GLY A 499 26.19 -20.63 0.21
CA GLY A 499 25.87 -22.00 0.60
C GLY A 499 24.87 -22.70 -0.34
N ASN A 500 23.96 -21.94 -0.96
CA ASN A 500 23.02 -22.45 -1.95
C ASN A 500 23.70 -22.60 -3.31
N LEU A 501 24.46 -21.58 -3.74
CA LEU A 501 25.10 -21.50 -5.05
C LEU A 501 26.12 -22.62 -5.29
N ILE A 502 26.89 -23.02 -4.27
CA ILE A 502 27.94 -24.04 -4.41
C ILE A 502 27.39 -25.39 -4.90
N ASN A 503 26.12 -25.69 -4.62
CA ASN A 503 25.50 -26.96 -4.97
C ASN A 503 24.75 -26.92 -6.32
N LEU A 504 24.67 -25.76 -6.96
CA LEU A 504 23.91 -25.59 -8.19
C LEU A 504 24.78 -25.74 -9.45
N PRO A 505 24.27 -26.40 -10.50
CA PRO A 505 24.96 -26.48 -11.78
C PRO A 505 24.89 -25.15 -12.53
N PHE A 506 25.89 -24.90 -13.38
CA PHE A 506 25.81 -23.84 -14.40
C PHE A 506 24.93 -24.30 -15.57
N SER A 507 24.21 -23.37 -16.17
CA SER A 507 23.33 -23.67 -17.32
C SER A 507 24.10 -23.89 -18.61
N SER A 508 25.30 -23.29 -18.75
CA SER A 508 26.17 -23.49 -19.90
C SER A 508 27.65 -23.35 -19.51
N LYS A 509 28.54 -23.86 -20.37
CA LYS A 509 29.99 -23.74 -20.18
C LYS A 509 30.48 -22.31 -20.40
N GLU A 510 29.78 -21.57 -21.25
CA GLU A 510 30.06 -20.17 -21.56
C GLU A 510 29.83 -19.30 -20.33
N ILE A 511 28.67 -19.43 -19.67
CA ILE A 511 28.34 -18.69 -18.43
C ILE A 511 29.37 -18.99 -17.36
N GLU A 512 29.68 -20.27 -17.15
CA GLU A 512 30.69 -20.67 -16.18
C GLU A 512 32.06 -20.03 -16.46
N LYS A 513 32.50 -20.00 -17.73
CA LYS A 513 33.80 -19.44 -18.10
C LYS A 513 33.85 -17.93 -17.86
N GLU A 514 32.79 -17.20 -18.19
CA GLU A 514 32.71 -15.76 -17.93
C GLU A 514 32.69 -15.47 -16.42
N LEU A 515 31.89 -16.22 -15.66
CA LEU A 515 31.84 -16.09 -14.20
C LEU A 515 33.15 -16.50 -13.51
N LEU A 516 33.84 -17.52 -14.02
CA LEU A 516 35.19 -17.88 -13.57
C LEU A 516 36.13 -16.67 -13.72
N HIS A 517 36.10 -16.01 -14.88
CA HIS A 517 36.97 -14.86 -15.11
C HIS A 517 36.62 -13.70 -14.16
N CYS A 518 35.34 -13.32 -14.03
CA CYS A 518 34.96 -12.14 -13.25
C CYS A 518 34.88 -12.36 -11.72
N LEU A 519 34.76 -13.60 -11.24
CA LEU A 519 34.70 -13.90 -9.81
C LEU A 519 36.05 -14.39 -9.26
N ILE A 520 36.84 -15.10 -10.08
CA ILE A 520 38.09 -15.74 -9.66
C ILE A 520 39.33 -15.04 -10.19
N ALA A 521 39.35 -14.63 -11.47
CA ALA A 521 40.54 -14.04 -12.09
C ALA A 521 40.72 -12.54 -11.77
N THR A 522 39.72 -11.91 -11.16
CA THR A 522 39.76 -10.51 -10.73
C THR A 522 39.72 -10.40 -9.20
N ASP A 523 40.29 -9.32 -8.66
CA ASP A 523 40.25 -9.02 -7.23
C ASP A 523 38.89 -8.44 -6.78
N SER A 524 37.80 -8.99 -7.31
CA SER A 524 36.45 -8.45 -7.07
C SER A 524 35.88 -8.93 -5.73
N LEU A 525 35.98 -10.23 -5.42
CA LEU A 525 35.33 -10.81 -4.23
C LEU A 525 36.18 -10.69 -2.95
N PRO A 526 35.56 -10.50 -1.77
CA PRO A 526 36.26 -10.67 -0.49
C PRO A 526 36.87 -12.08 -0.31
N ILE A 527 37.97 -12.19 0.46
CA ILE A 527 38.73 -13.46 0.60
C ILE A 527 37.91 -14.62 1.17
N ASN A 528 36.95 -14.33 2.07
CA ASN A 528 36.03 -15.32 2.65
C ASN A 528 35.11 -15.90 1.56
N VAL A 529 34.44 -15.04 0.80
CA VAL A 529 33.55 -15.44 -0.30
C VAL A 529 34.34 -16.17 -1.39
N PHE A 530 35.51 -15.66 -1.75
CA PHE A 530 36.41 -16.28 -2.72
C PHE A 530 36.77 -17.72 -2.33
N ARG A 531 37.14 -17.95 -1.06
CA ARG A 531 37.49 -19.28 -0.55
C ARG A 531 36.34 -20.28 -0.67
N GLU A 532 35.12 -19.83 -0.39
CA GLU A 532 33.93 -20.67 -0.42
C GLU A 532 33.45 -20.98 -1.84
N ILE A 533 33.66 -20.06 -2.79
CA ILE A 533 33.19 -20.20 -4.18
C ILE A 533 34.18 -21.01 -5.05
N LEU A 534 35.47 -21.01 -4.71
CA LEU A 534 36.52 -21.74 -5.44
C LEU A 534 36.21 -23.21 -5.76
N PRO A 535 35.64 -24.01 -4.84
CA PRO A 535 35.28 -25.40 -5.10
C PRO A 535 34.40 -25.61 -6.34
N VAL A 536 33.54 -24.65 -6.66
CA VAL A 536 32.64 -24.69 -7.81
C VAL A 536 33.43 -24.72 -9.13
N PHE A 537 34.58 -24.05 -9.15
CA PHE A 537 35.43 -23.88 -10.33
C PHE A 537 36.62 -24.85 -10.36
N LYS A 538 36.68 -25.85 -9.48
CA LYS A 538 37.82 -26.77 -9.33
C LYS A 538 38.23 -27.54 -10.59
N ARG A 539 37.38 -27.61 -11.63
CA ARG A 539 37.74 -28.23 -12.91
C ARG A 539 38.65 -27.35 -13.78
N TRP A 540 38.70 -26.05 -13.53
CA TRP A 540 39.46 -25.12 -14.34
C TRP A 540 40.93 -25.07 -13.94
N ARG A 541 41.78 -24.91 -14.95
CA ARG A 541 43.22 -24.75 -14.81
C ARG A 541 43.63 -23.53 -15.63
N PHE A 542 44.03 -22.46 -14.96
CA PHE A 542 44.52 -21.25 -15.61
C PHE A 542 45.88 -21.53 -16.24
N GLY A 543 46.04 -21.19 -17.52
CA GLY A 543 47.29 -21.37 -18.25
C GLY A 543 47.75 -20.16 -19.07
N GLY A 544 46.90 -19.17 -19.29
CA GLY A 544 47.24 -17.98 -20.07
C GLY A 544 46.46 -16.76 -19.62
N THR A 545 45.98 -16.78 -18.38
CA THR A 545 45.19 -15.70 -17.79
C THR A 545 46.11 -14.91 -16.88
N ASP A 546 46.14 -13.60 -17.09
CA ASP A 546 46.88 -12.69 -16.22
C ASP A 546 46.18 -12.58 -14.85
N LEU A 547 46.83 -13.12 -13.83
CA LEU A 547 46.42 -13.16 -12.43
C LEU A 547 47.35 -12.30 -11.55
N SER A 548 48.27 -11.53 -12.16
CA SER A 548 49.26 -10.71 -11.43
C SER A 548 48.63 -9.67 -10.50
N LYS A 549 47.39 -9.28 -10.78
CA LYS A 549 46.61 -8.33 -9.96
C LYS A 549 45.99 -8.95 -8.71
N LEU A 550 45.99 -10.28 -8.59
CA LEU A 550 45.42 -10.94 -7.43
C LEU A 550 46.34 -10.82 -6.20
N PRO A 551 45.77 -10.52 -5.02
CA PRO A 551 46.48 -10.60 -3.76
C PRO A 551 47.12 -11.96 -3.49
N HIS A 552 48.21 -11.95 -2.71
CA HIS A 552 49.00 -13.15 -2.41
C HIS A 552 48.18 -14.28 -1.75
N ASP A 553 47.24 -13.95 -0.87
CA ASP A 553 46.38 -14.93 -0.18
C ASP A 553 45.42 -15.64 -1.14
N LYS A 554 44.83 -14.94 -2.11
CA LYS A 554 44.01 -15.53 -3.17
C LYS A 554 44.83 -16.42 -4.10
N MET A 555 46.03 -15.98 -4.47
CA MET A 555 46.95 -16.78 -5.27
C MET A 555 47.33 -18.07 -4.56
N GLU A 556 47.54 -18.03 -3.24
CA GLU A 556 47.81 -19.22 -2.44
C GLU A 556 46.63 -20.20 -2.43
N LEU A 557 45.39 -19.69 -2.39
CA LEU A 557 44.20 -20.54 -2.50
C LEU A 557 44.07 -21.21 -3.88
N LEU A 558 44.36 -20.48 -4.97
CA LEU A 558 44.37 -21.06 -6.32
C LEU A 558 45.39 -22.18 -6.45
N LEU A 559 46.57 -21.97 -5.88
CA LEU A 559 47.63 -22.96 -5.87
C LEU A 559 47.26 -24.21 -5.07
N ARG A 560 46.72 -24.04 -3.85
CA ARG A 560 46.27 -25.15 -2.99
C ARG A 560 45.14 -25.98 -3.62
N ASN A 561 44.31 -25.38 -4.46
CA ASN A 561 43.27 -26.07 -5.22
C ASN A 561 43.75 -26.61 -6.57
N SER A 562 45.06 -26.58 -6.82
CA SER A 562 45.72 -27.02 -8.05
C SER A 562 45.18 -26.35 -9.31
N MET A 563 44.70 -25.10 -9.23
CA MET A 563 44.05 -24.40 -10.35
C MET A 563 45.02 -23.71 -11.33
N LEU A 564 46.32 -23.83 -11.12
CA LEU A 564 47.36 -23.23 -11.97
C LEU A 564 48.05 -24.32 -12.79
N LYS A 565 48.02 -24.20 -14.12
CA LYS A 565 48.64 -25.16 -15.05
C LYS A 565 50.13 -24.88 -15.19
N TYR A 566 50.96 -25.94 -15.23
CA TYR A 566 52.37 -25.80 -15.60
C TYR A 566 52.54 -25.39 -17.07
N ASN A 567 53.11 -24.20 -17.30
CA ASN A 567 53.55 -23.69 -18.60
C ASN A 567 54.43 -22.44 -18.43
N GLU A 568 55.06 -22.00 -19.53
CA GLU A 568 55.95 -20.84 -19.57
C GLU A 568 55.29 -19.53 -19.09
N PHE A 569 54.00 -19.35 -19.39
CA PHE A 569 53.27 -18.14 -19.01
C PHE A 569 53.14 -18.03 -17.48
N ASN A 570 52.62 -19.08 -16.85
CA ASN A 570 52.44 -19.12 -15.40
C ASN A 570 53.78 -19.17 -14.67
N THR A 571 54.80 -19.85 -15.19
CA THR A 571 56.12 -19.84 -14.54
C THR A 571 56.66 -18.42 -14.44
N LYS A 572 56.60 -17.63 -15.52
CA LYS A 572 57.03 -16.22 -15.50
C LYS A 572 56.17 -15.35 -14.59
N GLN A 573 54.84 -15.52 -14.64
CA GLN A 573 53.89 -14.73 -13.85
C GLN A 573 54.05 -14.94 -12.34
N LEU A 574 54.45 -16.14 -11.90
CA LEU A 574 54.50 -16.49 -10.48
C LEU A 574 55.83 -16.16 -9.80
N LEU A 575 56.90 -15.85 -10.56
CA LEU A 575 58.21 -15.47 -10.00
C LEU A 575 58.15 -14.32 -8.98
N PRO A 576 57.37 -13.23 -9.20
CA PRO A 576 57.31 -12.12 -8.26
C PRO A 576 56.71 -12.46 -6.88
N PHE A 577 56.03 -13.60 -6.74
CA PHE A 577 55.46 -14.05 -5.46
C PHE A 577 56.48 -14.70 -4.52
N GLY A 578 57.74 -14.85 -4.98
CA GLY A 578 58.86 -15.34 -4.18
C GLY A 578 59.06 -16.85 -4.24
N ASP A 579 60.28 -17.28 -3.90
CA ASP A 579 60.76 -18.65 -4.11
C ASP A 579 59.96 -19.71 -3.35
N LYS A 580 59.46 -19.38 -2.16
CA LYS A 580 58.61 -20.29 -1.39
C LYS A 580 57.27 -20.58 -2.07
N PHE A 581 56.63 -19.56 -2.63
CA PHE A 581 55.39 -19.72 -3.37
C PHE A 581 55.64 -20.48 -4.67
N PHE A 582 56.70 -20.10 -5.38
CA PHE A 582 57.09 -20.73 -6.64
C PHE A 582 57.46 -22.22 -6.46
N ALA A 583 58.18 -22.57 -5.39
CA ALA A 583 58.48 -23.96 -5.05
C ALA A 583 57.19 -24.78 -4.84
N GLN A 584 56.21 -24.26 -4.11
CA GLN A 584 54.92 -24.94 -3.92
C GLN A 584 54.20 -25.18 -5.24
N TYR A 585 54.25 -24.22 -6.16
CA TYR A 585 53.72 -24.37 -7.52
C TYR A 585 54.41 -25.50 -8.30
N LEU A 586 55.75 -25.51 -8.34
CA LEU A 586 56.50 -26.57 -9.01
C LEU A 586 56.20 -27.94 -8.41
N LEU A 587 56.14 -28.05 -7.08
CA LEU A 587 55.82 -29.29 -6.37
C LEU A 587 54.39 -29.77 -6.66
N SER A 588 53.42 -28.85 -6.76
CA SER A 588 52.02 -29.18 -7.08
C SER A 588 51.86 -29.71 -8.51
N GLN A 589 52.74 -29.32 -9.43
CA GLN A 589 52.74 -29.72 -10.84
C GLN A 589 53.96 -30.57 -11.21
N LYS A 590 54.52 -31.30 -10.23
CA LYS A 590 55.81 -32.00 -10.37
C LYS A 590 55.86 -32.98 -11.55
N SER A 591 54.74 -33.60 -11.91
CA SER A 591 54.67 -34.54 -13.04
C SER A 591 54.99 -33.89 -14.39
N GLU A 592 54.64 -32.62 -14.58
CA GLU A 592 54.95 -31.87 -15.80
C GLU A 592 56.28 -31.12 -15.66
N TYR A 593 56.50 -30.48 -14.51
CA TYR A 593 57.73 -29.75 -14.21
C TYR A 593 59.00 -30.61 -14.39
N LEU A 594 59.03 -31.83 -13.85
CA LEU A 594 60.20 -32.69 -13.89
C LEU A 594 60.53 -33.25 -15.29
N LYS A 595 59.68 -33.01 -16.31
CA LYS A 595 60.00 -33.36 -17.70
C LYS A 595 61.00 -32.37 -18.32
N THR A 596 60.97 -31.11 -17.89
CA THR A 596 61.85 -30.05 -18.40
C THR A 596 62.39 -29.15 -17.27
N PRO A 597 63.11 -29.71 -16.28
CA PRO A 597 63.60 -28.96 -15.13
C PRO A 597 64.61 -27.87 -15.52
N SER A 598 65.31 -28.02 -16.65
CA SER A 598 66.27 -27.07 -17.21
C SER A 598 65.65 -25.75 -17.67
N ASP A 599 64.33 -25.70 -17.90
CA ASP A 599 63.64 -24.50 -18.38
C ASP A 599 63.41 -23.46 -17.28
N ILE A 600 63.68 -23.83 -16.02
CA ILE A 600 63.48 -22.99 -14.85
C ILE A 600 64.80 -22.32 -14.47
N SER A 601 64.74 -21.01 -14.18
CA SER A 601 65.83 -20.30 -13.53
C SER A 601 65.75 -20.55 -12.02
N TYR A 602 66.76 -21.20 -11.46
CA TYR A 602 66.82 -21.50 -10.04
C TYR A 602 67.59 -20.42 -9.28
N SER A 603 67.01 -19.93 -8.19
CA SER A 603 67.74 -19.17 -7.18
C SER A 603 68.30 -20.11 -6.11
N LYS A 604 69.30 -19.64 -5.36
CA LYS A 604 69.84 -20.35 -4.19
C LYS A 604 68.75 -20.80 -3.20
N GLU A 605 67.79 -19.92 -2.91
CA GLU A 605 66.68 -20.19 -2.00
C GLU A 605 65.72 -21.24 -2.58
N LEU A 606 65.34 -21.12 -3.86
CA LEU A 606 64.44 -22.06 -4.53
C LEU A 606 64.99 -23.50 -4.52
N VAL A 607 66.27 -23.67 -4.85
CA VAL A 607 66.93 -24.99 -4.82
C VAL A 607 66.87 -25.57 -3.40
N SER A 608 67.20 -24.75 -2.40
CA SER A 608 67.18 -25.17 -0.99
C SER A 608 65.80 -25.66 -0.55
N ILE A 609 64.74 -24.95 -0.95
CA ILE A 609 63.35 -25.34 -0.62
C ILE A 609 62.97 -26.65 -1.32
N LEU A 610 63.32 -26.82 -2.61
CA LEU A 610 62.99 -28.03 -3.37
C LEU A 610 63.71 -29.27 -2.82
N PHE A 611 65.00 -29.17 -2.50
CA PHE A 611 65.78 -30.27 -1.94
C PHE A 611 65.40 -30.59 -0.49
N SER A 612 64.96 -29.61 0.30
CA SER A 612 64.44 -29.83 1.66
C SER A 612 63.01 -30.38 1.67
N SER A 613 62.28 -30.30 0.55
CA SER A 613 60.91 -30.78 0.45
C SER A 613 60.81 -32.30 0.55
N THR A 614 59.78 -32.77 1.25
CA THR A 614 59.36 -34.18 1.25
C THR A 614 58.48 -34.53 0.05
N GLY A 615 58.05 -33.55 -0.75
CA GLY A 615 57.20 -33.74 -1.92
C GLY A 615 57.92 -34.36 -3.13
N LEU A 616 59.25 -34.36 -3.11
CA LEU A 616 60.10 -35.00 -4.11
C LEU A 616 60.76 -36.25 -3.51
N THR A 617 60.66 -37.36 -4.22
CA THR A 617 61.44 -38.57 -3.94
C THR A 617 62.92 -38.36 -4.26
N ILE A 618 63.78 -39.24 -3.76
CA ILE A 618 65.23 -39.18 -4.04
C ILE A 618 65.50 -39.23 -5.56
N LYS A 619 64.77 -40.09 -6.28
CA LYS A 619 64.83 -40.18 -7.74
C LYS A 619 64.31 -38.94 -8.46
N GLU A 620 63.33 -38.23 -7.92
CA GLU A 620 62.88 -36.96 -8.50
C GLU A 620 63.88 -35.83 -8.21
N LYS A 621 64.50 -35.81 -7.02
CA LYS A 621 65.56 -34.85 -6.67
C LYS A 621 66.80 -35.04 -7.55
N SER A 622 67.12 -36.27 -7.94
CA SER A 622 68.27 -36.56 -8.82
C SER A 622 68.12 -35.90 -10.20
N LEU A 623 66.90 -35.66 -10.69
CA LEU A 623 66.63 -34.92 -11.92
C LEU A 623 66.94 -33.42 -11.81
N LEU A 624 66.99 -32.87 -10.60
CA LEU A 624 67.25 -31.45 -10.34
C LEU A 624 68.73 -31.14 -10.12
N ILE A 625 69.52 -32.15 -9.75
CA ILE A 625 70.95 -32.04 -9.49
C ILE A 625 71.71 -31.38 -10.66
N PRO A 626 71.46 -31.73 -11.95
CA PRO A 626 72.10 -31.07 -13.08
C PRO A 626 71.79 -29.57 -13.23
N CYS A 627 70.73 -29.07 -12.58
CA CYS A 627 70.37 -27.65 -12.57
C CYS A 627 71.05 -26.86 -11.44
N VAL A 628 71.80 -27.53 -10.56
CA VAL A 628 72.55 -26.88 -9.47
C VAL A 628 73.85 -26.28 -10.02
N GLN A 629 74.14 -25.04 -9.62
CA GLN A 629 75.34 -24.28 -9.99
C GLN A 629 76.14 -23.98 -8.72
N GLU A 630 77.43 -23.65 -8.87
CA GLU A 630 78.36 -23.38 -7.75
C GLU A 630 77.83 -22.29 -6.80
N ASN A 631 77.27 -21.21 -7.35
CA ASN A 631 76.69 -20.11 -6.58
C ASN A 631 75.48 -20.49 -5.70
N HIS A 632 74.80 -21.62 -5.97
CA HIS A 632 73.71 -22.12 -5.12
C HIS A 632 74.23 -22.75 -3.83
N LEU A 633 75.50 -23.20 -3.82
CA LEU A 633 76.11 -23.97 -2.74
C LEU A 633 76.92 -23.11 -1.77
N GLU A 634 77.31 -21.89 -2.18
CA GLU A 634 78.02 -20.92 -1.34
C GLU A 634 77.32 -20.78 0.03
N ASP A 635 78.00 -21.02 1.14
CA ASP A 635 77.44 -20.95 2.50
C ASP A 635 76.16 -21.79 2.75
N ASN A 636 75.93 -22.87 1.99
CA ASN A 636 74.69 -23.68 2.07
C ASN A 636 74.97 -25.15 2.39
N GLN A 637 75.43 -25.40 3.61
CA GLN A 637 75.75 -26.74 4.11
C GLN A 637 74.55 -27.70 4.01
N ASP A 638 73.34 -27.25 4.36
CA ASP A 638 72.15 -28.11 4.38
C ASP A 638 71.80 -28.62 2.98
N LEU A 639 71.88 -27.76 1.95
CA LEU A 639 71.68 -28.16 0.57
C LEU A 639 72.73 -29.18 0.11
N ALA A 640 74.01 -28.93 0.43
CA ALA A 640 75.09 -29.85 0.11
C ALA A 640 74.86 -31.22 0.76
N GLU A 641 74.46 -31.26 2.03
CA GLU A 641 74.10 -32.48 2.74
C GLU A 641 72.95 -33.25 2.06
N GLN A 642 71.88 -32.56 1.67
CA GLN A 642 70.76 -33.19 0.95
C GLN A 642 71.20 -33.75 -0.41
N ILE A 643 72.03 -33.04 -1.17
CA ILE A 643 72.50 -33.50 -2.48
C ILE A 643 73.41 -34.72 -2.34
N VAL A 644 74.32 -34.76 -1.35
CA VAL A 644 75.21 -35.91 -1.14
C VAL A 644 74.43 -37.18 -0.84
N ILE A 645 73.35 -37.10 -0.05
CA ILE A 645 72.46 -38.25 0.21
C ILE A 645 71.83 -38.77 -1.09
N VAL A 646 71.40 -37.86 -1.98
CA VAL A 646 70.81 -38.25 -3.28
C VAL A 646 71.86 -38.91 -4.17
N LEU A 647 73.07 -38.33 -4.27
CA LEU A 647 74.18 -38.87 -5.05
C LEU A 647 74.67 -40.23 -4.54
N GLN A 648 74.51 -40.52 -3.25
CA GLN A 648 74.83 -41.84 -2.70
C GLN A 648 73.96 -42.94 -3.31
N GLN A 649 72.68 -42.64 -3.59
CA GLN A 649 71.67 -43.63 -3.98
C GLN A 649 71.39 -43.65 -5.49
N GLU A 650 71.52 -42.50 -6.15
CA GLU A 650 71.22 -42.32 -7.57
C GLU A 650 72.47 -41.88 -8.33
N GLY A 651 72.73 -42.53 -9.47
CA GLY A 651 73.83 -42.14 -10.35
C GLY A 651 73.46 -40.93 -11.19
N VAL A 652 74.02 -39.77 -10.88
CA VAL A 652 73.81 -38.52 -11.63
C VAL A 652 75.12 -38.01 -12.19
N ASP A 653 75.09 -37.54 -13.44
CA ASP A 653 76.19 -36.83 -14.06
C ASP A 653 76.14 -35.34 -13.68
N LEU A 654 77.25 -34.81 -13.19
CA LEU A 654 77.34 -33.47 -12.63
C LEU A 654 78.68 -32.85 -13.00
N ASP A 655 78.66 -31.55 -13.24
CA ASP A 655 79.88 -30.76 -13.43
C ASP A 655 80.87 -30.95 -12.27
N TYR A 656 82.14 -31.15 -12.61
CA TYR A 656 83.19 -31.46 -11.65
C TYR A 656 83.37 -30.37 -10.58
N ALA A 657 83.25 -29.09 -10.95
CA ALA A 657 83.39 -27.97 -10.02
C ALA A 657 82.22 -27.96 -9.02
N VAL A 658 80.99 -28.18 -9.49
CA VAL A 658 79.80 -28.30 -8.63
C VAL A 658 79.95 -29.50 -7.67
N LEU A 659 80.50 -30.64 -8.13
CA LEU A 659 80.71 -31.81 -7.26
C LEU A 659 81.69 -31.50 -6.14
N CYS A 660 82.80 -30.83 -6.48
CA CYS A 660 83.80 -30.42 -5.49
C CYS A 660 83.18 -29.49 -4.44
N GLU A 661 82.33 -28.55 -4.85
CA GLU A 661 81.68 -27.60 -3.95
C GLU A 661 80.65 -28.27 -3.03
N ILE A 662 79.87 -29.23 -3.55
CA ILE A 662 78.97 -30.08 -2.74
C ILE A 662 79.76 -30.84 -1.68
N LEU A 663 80.85 -31.49 -2.08
CA LEU A 663 81.69 -32.25 -1.16
C LEU A 663 82.38 -31.34 -0.14
N ALA A 664 82.86 -30.16 -0.54
CA ALA A 664 83.52 -29.21 0.36
C ALA A 664 82.57 -28.72 1.47
N ASN A 665 81.32 -28.41 1.13
CA ASN A 665 80.34 -27.87 2.08
C ASN A 665 79.68 -28.94 2.97
N SER A 666 79.59 -30.20 2.53
CA SER A 666 78.97 -31.27 3.31
C SER A 666 79.85 -31.79 4.47
N LYS A 667 79.23 -32.07 5.63
CA LYS A 667 79.89 -32.70 6.80
C LYS A 667 79.64 -34.21 6.91
N GLN A 668 78.86 -34.79 6.01
CA GLN A 668 78.45 -36.18 6.02
C GLN A 668 79.56 -37.10 5.50
N ILE A 669 80.43 -37.57 6.41
CA ILE A 669 81.68 -38.27 6.05
C ILE A 669 81.43 -39.56 5.27
N GLU A 670 80.45 -40.36 5.68
CA GLU A 670 80.16 -41.66 5.06
C GLU A 670 79.63 -41.49 3.64
N GLU A 671 78.65 -40.61 3.47
CA GLU A 671 77.99 -40.34 2.20
C GLU A 671 78.97 -39.66 1.23
N LYS A 672 79.81 -38.72 1.70
CA LYS A 672 80.89 -38.14 0.89
C LYS A 672 81.85 -39.19 0.37
N ILE A 673 82.32 -40.08 1.24
CA ILE A 673 83.25 -41.13 0.85
C ILE A 673 82.60 -42.08 -0.16
N HIS A 674 81.31 -42.38 0.02
CA HIS A 674 80.57 -43.20 -0.94
C HIS A 674 80.48 -42.52 -2.32
N VAL A 675 80.12 -41.23 -2.37
CA VAL A 675 80.06 -40.47 -3.62
C VAL A 675 81.44 -40.39 -4.29
N ILE A 676 82.51 -40.10 -3.54
CA ILE A 676 83.88 -40.08 -4.05
C ILE A 676 84.25 -41.44 -4.66
N ASN A 677 83.97 -42.54 -3.95
CA ASN A 677 84.23 -43.89 -4.42
C ASN A 677 83.47 -44.19 -5.72
N GLN A 678 82.19 -43.83 -5.80
CA GLN A 678 81.40 -44.01 -7.01
C GLN A 678 81.96 -43.20 -8.18
N THR A 679 82.36 -41.94 -7.96
CA THR A 679 82.91 -41.08 -9.01
C THR A 679 84.24 -41.63 -9.54
N ILE A 680 85.13 -42.08 -8.65
CA ILE A 680 86.41 -42.71 -9.02
C ILE A 680 86.18 -43.97 -9.86
N LEU A 681 85.20 -44.80 -9.49
CA LEU A 681 84.91 -46.05 -10.19
C LEU A 681 84.19 -45.86 -11.54
N LYS A 682 83.43 -44.77 -11.70
CA LYS A 682 82.67 -44.47 -12.93
C LYS A 682 83.52 -43.79 -14.00
N LYS A 683 84.56 -43.05 -13.62
CA LYS A 683 85.37 -42.24 -14.53
C LYS A 683 86.65 -42.98 -14.91
N ASP A 684 86.68 -43.53 -16.13
CA ASP A 684 87.81 -44.30 -16.66
C ASP A 684 89.11 -43.49 -16.81
N ASP A 685 89.02 -42.16 -16.89
CA ASP A 685 90.12 -41.21 -17.14
C ASP A 685 90.41 -40.27 -15.94
N ILE A 686 90.00 -40.65 -14.72
CA ILE A 686 90.22 -39.82 -13.53
C ILE A 686 91.73 -39.60 -13.24
N THR A 687 92.12 -38.35 -13.04
CA THR A 687 93.53 -37.98 -12.77
C THR A 687 93.87 -38.01 -11.29
N GLU A 688 95.16 -38.15 -10.94
CA GLU A 688 95.60 -38.06 -9.53
C GLU A 688 95.26 -36.68 -8.90
N GLU A 689 95.27 -35.60 -9.70
CA GLU A 689 94.94 -34.25 -9.24
C GLU A 689 93.45 -34.10 -8.89
N GLU A 690 92.57 -34.79 -9.63
CA GLU A 690 91.13 -34.83 -9.32
C GLU A 690 90.87 -35.61 -8.02
N ILE A 691 91.55 -36.76 -7.84
CA ILE A 691 91.47 -37.55 -6.61
C ILE A 691 92.00 -36.75 -5.41
N ASP A 692 93.12 -36.02 -5.58
CA ASP A 692 93.66 -35.12 -4.57
C ASP A 692 92.62 -34.08 -4.13
N THR A 693 91.88 -33.51 -5.08
CA THR A 693 90.85 -32.50 -4.82
C THR A 693 89.71 -33.08 -4.01
N PHE A 694 89.18 -34.25 -4.41
CA PHE A 694 88.14 -34.94 -3.64
C PHE A 694 88.58 -35.28 -2.22
N LEU A 695 89.78 -35.85 -2.05
CA LEU A 695 90.30 -36.22 -0.73
C LEU A 695 90.51 -35.00 0.17
N LYS A 696 90.93 -33.85 -0.38
CA LYS A 696 91.06 -32.60 0.38
C LYS A 696 89.75 -32.08 0.95
N THR A 697 88.60 -32.44 0.37
CA THR A 697 87.28 -32.07 0.92
C THR A 697 86.93 -32.85 2.19
N LEU A 698 87.58 -33.98 2.48
CA LEU A 698 87.29 -34.79 3.67
C LEU A 698 87.96 -34.19 4.92
N PRO A 699 87.41 -34.39 6.13
CA PRO A 699 88.04 -33.91 7.36
C PRO A 699 89.32 -34.71 7.69
N GLU A 700 90.18 -34.15 8.54
CA GLU A 700 91.26 -34.95 9.14
C GLU A 700 90.68 -36.15 9.90
N PRO A 701 91.29 -37.36 9.80
CA PRO A 701 92.57 -37.68 9.16
C PRO A 701 92.51 -38.03 7.65
N TYR A 702 91.34 -38.02 7.00
CA TYR A 702 91.16 -38.48 5.62
C TYR A 702 91.85 -37.57 4.58
N CYS A 703 91.79 -36.24 4.71
CA CYS A 703 92.45 -35.33 3.75
C CYS A 703 93.97 -35.46 3.70
N VAL A 704 94.59 -36.06 4.72
CA VAL A 704 96.03 -36.33 4.75
C VAL A 704 96.43 -37.41 3.74
N ILE A 705 95.48 -38.21 3.23
CA ILE A 705 95.73 -39.22 2.18
C ILE A 705 96.23 -38.55 0.89
N ALA A 706 95.76 -37.34 0.58
CA ALA A 706 96.22 -36.55 -0.56
C ALA A 706 97.66 -36.02 -0.39
N LYS A 707 98.22 -36.02 0.83
CA LYS A 707 99.58 -35.52 1.10
C LYS A 707 100.60 -36.65 0.88
N ARG A 708 101.22 -36.67 -0.31
CA ARG A 708 102.29 -37.63 -0.68
C ARG A 708 103.38 -37.73 0.40
N GLY A 709 103.84 -38.95 0.68
CA GLY A 709 104.85 -39.26 1.70
C GLY A 709 104.37 -39.25 3.16
N LYS A 710 103.07 -39.04 3.43
CA LYS A 710 102.47 -39.19 4.77
C LYS A 710 101.79 -40.54 4.94
N ASN A 711 101.63 -40.98 6.19
CA ASN A 711 101.00 -42.25 6.53
C ASN A 711 99.79 -42.05 7.47
N PRO A 712 98.65 -41.51 6.97
CA PRO A 712 97.50 -41.24 7.82
C PRO A 712 96.90 -42.51 8.41
N ALA A 713 96.32 -42.36 9.60
CA ALA A 713 95.55 -43.39 10.29
C ALA A 713 94.08 -42.96 10.33
N ILE A 714 93.24 -43.58 9.52
CA ILE A 714 91.80 -43.27 9.44
C ILE A 714 90.99 -44.26 10.30
N PRO A 715 89.81 -43.87 10.83
CA PRO A 715 88.94 -44.79 11.55
C PRO A 715 88.57 -46.03 10.72
N LYS A 716 88.60 -47.22 11.33
CA LYS A 716 88.22 -48.47 10.67
C LYS A 716 86.69 -48.61 10.66
N LYS A 717 86.07 -48.08 9.62
CA LYS A 717 84.65 -48.27 9.30
C LYS A 717 84.49 -48.84 7.89
N ASP A 718 83.33 -49.41 7.57
CA ASP A 718 83.09 -50.08 6.29
C ASP A 718 83.34 -49.17 5.08
N TYR A 719 82.80 -47.93 5.12
CA TYR A 719 83.04 -46.95 4.07
C TYR A 719 84.53 -46.54 3.93
N SER A 720 85.29 -46.60 5.04
CA SER A 720 86.71 -46.26 5.06
C SER A 720 87.58 -47.38 4.47
N MET A 721 87.19 -48.64 4.70
CA MET A 721 87.81 -49.80 4.06
C MET A 721 87.58 -49.77 2.54
N GLN A 722 86.35 -49.50 2.10
CA GLN A 722 86.03 -49.39 0.67
C GLN A 722 86.85 -48.30 -0.03
N LEU A 723 87.02 -47.14 0.61
CA LEU A 723 87.84 -46.06 0.07
C LEU A 723 89.30 -46.50 -0.17
N VAL A 724 89.95 -47.11 0.82
CA VAL A 724 91.36 -47.49 0.68
C VAL A 724 91.57 -48.64 -0.31
N GLU A 725 90.62 -49.58 -0.39
CA GLU A 725 90.66 -50.67 -1.37
C GLU A 725 90.55 -50.15 -2.80
N ILE A 726 89.66 -49.17 -3.04
CA ILE A 726 89.53 -48.51 -4.34
C ILE A 726 90.81 -47.76 -4.68
N LEU A 727 91.33 -46.95 -3.75
CA LEU A 727 92.57 -46.19 -3.96
C LEU A 727 93.80 -47.09 -4.21
N ASP A 728 93.87 -48.27 -3.58
CA ASP A 728 94.92 -49.26 -3.84
C ASP A 728 94.75 -49.90 -5.22
N LYS A 729 93.51 -50.26 -5.59
CA LYS A 729 93.17 -50.87 -6.88
C LYS A 729 93.51 -49.96 -8.07
N ILE A 730 93.27 -48.65 -7.96
CA ILE A 730 93.66 -47.68 -8.99
C ILE A 730 95.13 -47.24 -8.87
N ASN A 731 95.91 -47.87 -7.98
CA ASN A 731 97.32 -47.56 -7.74
C ASN A 731 97.54 -46.09 -7.35
N TYR A 732 96.64 -45.48 -6.59
CA TYR A 732 96.79 -44.11 -6.09
C TYR A 732 97.60 -44.06 -4.77
N ILE A 733 97.45 -45.07 -3.91
CA ILE A 733 98.31 -45.29 -2.72
C ILE A 733 99.36 -46.38 -2.98
N SER A 734 100.29 -46.59 -2.04
CA SER A 734 101.30 -47.66 -2.14
C SER A 734 100.84 -48.97 -1.52
N SER A 735 100.12 -48.90 -0.39
CA SER A 735 99.50 -50.03 0.33
C SER A 735 98.71 -49.49 1.53
N PHE A 736 97.92 -50.35 2.18
CA PHE A 736 97.28 -50.05 3.47
C PHE A 736 97.32 -51.26 4.41
N THR A 737 97.19 -51.03 5.71
CA THR A 737 97.17 -52.08 6.74
C THR A 737 96.00 -51.84 7.71
N PRO A 738 95.01 -52.75 7.76
CA PRO A 738 93.93 -52.69 8.73
C PRO A 738 94.42 -53.10 10.12
N GLU A 739 94.30 -52.22 11.11
CA GLU A 739 94.59 -52.52 12.53
C GLU A 739 93.28 -52.75 13.31
N LYS A 740 93.30 -52.70 14.65
CA LYS A 740 92.12 -52.98 15.48
C LYS A 740 91.00 -51.95 15.25
N ASP A 741 91.30 -50.67 15.42
CA ASP A 741 90.31 -49.57 15.37
C ASP A 741 90.60 -48.54 14.25
N ILE A 742 91.75 -48.67 13.56
CA ILE A 742 92.21 -47.74 12.52
C ILE A 742 92.70 -48.50 11.27
N ILE A 743 92.80 -47.77 10.15
CA ILE A 743 93.43 -48.22 8.91
C ILE A 743 94.64 -47.30 8.67
N ARG A 744 95.84 -47.89 8.64
CA ARG A 744 97.08 -47.18 8.33
C ARG A 744 97.31 -47.21 6.83
N ILE A 745 97.43 -46.03 6.22
CA ILE A 745 97.59 -45.90 4.76
C ILE A 745 99.03 -45.47 4.46
N TYR A 746 99.66 -46.07 3.46
CA TYR A 746 100.99 -45.68 2.98
C TYR A 746 100.87 -44.96 1.64
N THR A 747 101.02 -43.63 1.64
CA THR A 747 100.95 -42.84 0.40
C THR A 747 102.24 -42.96 -0.41
N LYS A 748 102.15 -42.82 -1.73
CA LYS A 748 103.33 -42.78 -2.59
C LYS A 748 104.21 -41.59 -2.24
N LYS A 749 105.53 -41.79 -2.29
CA LYS A 749 106.49 -40.69 -2.18
C LYS A 749 106.56 -39.98 -3.53
N THR A 750 106.49 -38.65 -3.52
CA THR A 750 106.79 -37.84 -4.70
C THR A 750 108.18 -38.21 -5.21
N LYS A 751 108.31 -38.47 -6.51
CA LYS A 751 109.62 -38.61 -7.14
C LYS A 751 110.28 -37.26 -7.28
#